data_AF-R7HJV9-F1
#
_entry.id   AF-R7HJV9-F1
#
_cell.length_a   1.000
_cell.length_b   1.000
_cell.length_c   1.000
_cell.angle_alpha   90.00
_cell.angle_beta   90.00
_cell.angle_gamma   90.00
#
_symmetry.space_group_name_H-M   'P 1'
#
loop_
_entity.id
_entity.type
_entity.pdbx_description
1 polymer ?
#
loop_
_entity_poly.entity_id
_entity_poly.type
_entity_poly.pdbx_seq_one_letter_code
_entity_poly.pdbx_strand_id
1 'polypeptide(L)'
;MTERLQNIINGINDGSIKFVFDYNLTMEDLFTKDNDGIYFLEYLLRKRIMIPLELKEKLKTNALAAYLYCKNDQSIFNFELSEKDLFTEFDGKKLIEHILEKKQIDKSIVENIHENLEIIDLLCNSNNYFYLNYLSQDIITKLITKDNNGIYPIEKYLNNKRLIEKIMPSINDINVLLEICNRNNDYDLIKAVKARMLITNYKDDKTVLLFLLNDKKVVPDCLINIPEDIVFIKYLIKNNLYDYLKKASEDVLLMEVESGKTLLEFLIDKGYDPEIKYIFNKKTISILYRKQKLNLAKFVSDDVLLAPVKELFSDDSLGDETLFEYMIRNGYKLNSSRISSEKLFKICYLEQRPDLLEEASISDLLKPIDDTYTYFDYILDSIANKGLKIRVPSCPWSSDVNEHIKYYTTIAKHDMMKYIGEIKAEKLLKKYGDKTLLEYLLDTDSDLTLNKILSDDLKADPDIAVILKNRGIVQKSVNVSKEENEYTTKYIENINNHLGIGPLPEEGERLLNELKLLFLTDGKSDKDLITGLIAGYRNALMNNYDINIIEIKKLIEIKKENKDIFYYIKNATGSYFSPSNGSIFCENANTNTLLHETGHALHFYIADMKTPDDYQEIVERARENPEVLAKTKEYAANYRKLINNITLLVKQRYDSFFKSYYSPEKVEEIKKNLTKSKEDKKKEYKELHIPDEQLDMILSDMYTQEEYIDHQKRIFIEDNVDAILRNEFGSLLTIGDILDAIYEGKLHSNTLKDSHGEAICRTGGHGLNYYYATLHGFDEMIANFAAISKANDAKEKLKMLKSIVGDGVYDMIRNFYYQNILKINLEENKIHGGKR
;
A
#
# COMPACT_ATOMS: atom_id res chain seq x y z
N MET A 1 -32.89 -22.62 38.54
CA MET A 1 -31.74 -23.56 38.52
C MET A 1 -31.99 -24.64 39.56
N THR A 2 -31.85 -25.94 39.22
CA THR A 2 -31.97 -27.01 40.22
C THR A 2 -30.71 -27.12 41.07
N GLU A 3 -30.81 -27.64 42.29
CA GLU A 3 -29.65 -27.88 43.18
C GLU A 3 -28.58 -28.75 42.49
N ARG A 4 -29.02 -29.75 41.71
CA ARG A 4 -28.15 -30.58 40.87
C ARG A 4 -27.29 -29.75 39.91
N LEU A 5 -27.90 -28.84 39.14
CA LEU A 5 -27.16 -28.01 38.17
C LEU A 5 -26.28 -26.97 38.88
N GLN A 6 -26.72 -26.44 40.02
CA GLN A 6 -25.92 -25.51 40.80
C GLN A 6 -24.64 -26.18 41.34
N ASN A 7 -24.72 -27.44 41.78
CA ASN A 7 -23.55 -28.20 42.20
C ASN A 7 -22.56 -28.44 41.05
N ILE A 8 -23.07 -28.66 39.83
CA ILE A 8 -22.21 -28.78 38.64
C ILE A 8 -21.51 -27.44 38.33
N ILE A 9 -22.23 -26.31 38.39
CA ILE A 9 -21.62 -24.97 38.19
C ILE A 9 -20.52 -24.72 39.23
N ASN A 10 -20.79 -25.01 40.50
CA ASN A 10 -19.82 -24.79 41.58
C ASN A 10 -18.54 -25.63 41.33
N GLY A 11 -18.69 -26.91 40.95
CA GLY A 11 -17.57 -27.77 40.62
C GLY A 11 -16.80 -27.36 39.35
N ILE A 12 -17.46 -26.75 38.36
CA ILE A 12 -16.76 -26.16 37.20
C ILE A 12 -15.95 -24.93 37.63
N ASN A 13 -16.48 -24.10 38.53
CA ASN A 13 -15.82 -22.88 38.98
C ASN A 13 -14.60 -23.13 39.89
N ASP A 14 -14.64 -24.17 40.72
CA ASP A 14 -13.50 -24.56 41.57
C ASP A 14 -12.50 -25.51 40.87
N GLY A 15 -12.82 -25.93 39.64
CA GLY A 15 -11.98 -26.78 38.79
C GLY A 15 -12.07 -28.28 39.08
N SER A 16 -12.94 -28.73 40.00
CA SER A 16 -13.19 -30.13 40.29
C SER A 16 -13.93 -30.87 39.18
N ILE A 17 -14.74 -30.17 38.38
CA ILE A 17 -15.45 -30.70 37.21
C ILE A 17 -14.85 -30.10 35.93
N LYS A 18 -14.24 -30.97 35.11
CA LYS A 18 -13.69 -30.60 33.79
C LYS A 18 -14.57 -31.02 32.61
N PHE A 19 -15.46 -31.99 32.81
CA PHE A 19 -16.35 -32.54 31.80
C PHE A 19 -17.72 -32.86 32.41
N VAL A 20 -18.77 -32.82 31.60
CA VAL A 20 -20.16 -33.02 32.08
C VAL A 20 -20.85 -34.26 31.50
N PHE A 21 -20.09 -35.20 30.91
CA PHE A 21 -20.66 -36.38 30.24
C PHE A 21 -21.43 -37.32 31.18
N ASP A 22 -20.97 -37.48 32.42
CA ASP A 22 -21.54 -38.43 33.38
C ASP A 22 -22.74 -37.88 34.18
N TYR A 23 -23.17 -36.66 33.88
CA TYR A 23 -24.22 -35.96 34.65
C TYR A 23 -25.63 -36.12 34.05
N ASN A 24 -25.79 -36.89 32.97
CA ASN A 24 -27.07 -37.16 32.32
C ASN A 24 -27.89 -35.87 32.07
N LEU A 25 -27.22 -34.87 31.49
CA LEU A 25 -27.85 -33.60 31.16
C LEU A 25 -28.91 -33.77 30.06
N THR A 26 -29.98 -33.00 30.17
CA THR A 26 -31.06 -32.92 29.17
C THR A 26 -31.09 -31.55 28.48
N MET A 27 -31.86 -31.40 27.40
CA MET A 27 -32.08 -30.08 26.78
C MET A 27 -32.75 -29.08 27.74
N GLU A 28 -33.66 -29.56 28.60
CA GLU A 28 -34.32 -28.73 29.61
C GLU A 28 -33.33 -28.23 30.67
N ASP A 29 -32.37 -29.09 31.07
CA ASP A 29 -31.28 -28.68 31.96
C ASP A 29 -30.46 -27.55 31.34
N LEU A 30 -30.07 -27.67 30.05
CA LEU A 30 -29.28 -26.66 29.34
C LEU A 30 -29.98 -25.30 29.26
N PHE A 31 -31.31 -25.29 29.13
CA PHE A 31 -32.12 -24.08 29.05
C PHE A 31 -32.72 -23.61 30.38
N THR A 32 -32.31 -24.23 31.49
CA THR A 32 -32.68 -23.76 32.83
C THR A 32 -31.92 -22.48 33.17
N LYS A 33 -32.62 -21.46 33.68
CA LYS A 33 -32.03 -20.19 34.15
C LYS A 33 -31.72 -20.20 35.64
N ASP A 34 -30.77 -19.38 36.07
CA ASP A 34 -30.58 -19.01 37.47
C ASP A 34 -31.46 -17.80 37.84
N ASN A 35 -31.29 -17.32 39.08
CA ASN A 35 -32.01 -16.18 39.61
C ASN A 35 -31.64 -14.86 38.91
N ASP A 36 -30.47 -14.81 38.26
CA ASP A 36 -30.00 -13.67 37.48
C ASP A 36 -30.40 -13.77 35.99
N GLY A 37 -31.12 -14.83 35.63
CA GLY A 37 -31.63 -15.07 34.27
C GLY A 37 -30.61 -15.70 33.32
N ILE A 38 -29.44 -16.15 33.80
CA ILE A 38 -28.38 -16.77 33.00
C ILE A 38 -28.70 -18.26 32.79
N TYR A 39 -28.62 -18.71 31.54
CA TYR A 39 -28.85 -20.10 31.17
C TYR A 39 -27.70 -21.02 31.60
N PHE A 40 -27.99 -22.26 32.00
CA PHE A 40 -26.95 -23.25 32.30
C PHE A 40 -26.01 -23.48 31.11
N LEU A 41 -26.53 -23.51 29.88
CA LEU A 41 -25.71 -23.57 28.67
C LEU A 41 -24.70 -22.41 28.55
N GLU A 42 -25.08 -21.20 28.96
CA GLU A 42 -24.20 -20.02 28.91
C GLU A 42 -23.00 -20.18 29.84
N TYR A 43 -23.17 -20.79 31.01
CA TYR A 43 -22.06 -21.14 31.90
C TYR A 43 -21.08 -22.12 31.24
N LEU A 44 -21.59 -23.16 30.59
CA LEU A 44 -20.76 -24.15 29.90
C LEU A 44 -19.94 -23.53 28.77
N LEU A 45 -20.55 -22.65 27.96
CA LEU A 45 -19.88 -21.99 26.84
C LEU A 45 -18.79 -21.03 27.33
N ARG A 46 -19.07 -20.19 28.34
CA ARG A 46 -18.08 -19.24 28.91
C ARG A 46 -16.85 -19.94 29.49
N LYS A 47 -17.05 -21.12 30.08
CA LYS A 47 -15.98 -21.94 30.67
C LYS A 47 -15.38 -22.96 29.70
N ARG A 48 -15.82 -22.96 28.43
CA ARG A 48 -15.37 -23.89 27.37
C ARG A 48 -15.50 -25.36 27.78
N ILE A 49 -16.56 -25.70 28.51
CA ILE A 49 -16.86 -27.07 28.92
C ILE A 49 -17.51 -27.83 27.75
N MET A 50 -17.00 -29.01 27.46
CA MET A 50 -17.47 -29.82 26.33
C MET A 50 -18.87 -30.40 26.61
N ILE A 51 -19.81 -30.13 25.70
CA ILE A 51 -21.19 -30.62 25.76
C ILE A 51 -21.26 -32.02 25.15
N PRO A 52 -22.04 -32.97 25.74
CA PRO A 52 -22.25 -34.30 25.17
C PRO A 52 -22.71 -34.26 23.71
N LEU A 53 -22.14 -35.13 22.87
CA LEU A 53 -22.38 -35.14 21.42
C LEU A 53 -23.87 -35.25 21.08
N GLU A 54 -24.62 -36.11 21.78
CA GLU A 54 -26.06 -36.31 21.56
C GLU A 54 -26.90 -35.04 21.81
N LEU A 55 -26.51 -34.22 22.80
CA LEU A 55 -27.15 -32.93 23.06
C LEU A 55 -26.68 -31.89 22.05
N LYS A 56 -25.40 -31.93 21.67
CA LYS A 56 -24.83 -31.02 20.68
C LYS A 56 -25.58 -31.11 19.34
N GLU A 57 -25.91 -32.31 18.87
CA GLU A 57 -26.70 -32.49 17.66
C GLU A 57 -28.11 -31.90 17.78
N LYS A 58 -28.77 -32.05 18.94
CA LYS A 58 -30.09 -31.45 19.20
C LYS A 58 -30.07 -29.93 19.31
N LEU A 59 -28.95 -29.33 19.75
CA LEU A 59 -28.79 -27.88 19.86
C LEU A 59 -28.69 -27.20 18.49
N LYS A 60 -28.14 -27.89 17.48
CA LYS A 60 -27.88 -27.33 16.15
C LYS A 60 -29.12 -26.82 15.42
N THR A 61 -30.31 -27.33 15.76
CA THR A 61 -31.59 -26.94 15.14
C THR A 61 -32.43 -26.04 16.05
N ASN A 62 -31.82 -25.38 17.06
CA ASN A 62 -32.55 -24.60 18.05
C ASN A 62 -32.12 -23.13 18.06
N ALA A 63 -33.07 -22.21 17.84
CA ALA A 63 -32.82 -20.78 17.79
C ALA A 63 -32.20 -20.20 19.08
N LEU A 64 -32.70 -20.62 20.25
CA LEU A 64 -32.18 -20.15 21.54
C LEU A 64 -30.75 -20.65 21.78
N ALA A 65 -30.44 -21.88 21.40
CA ALA A 65 -29.07 -22.38 21.48
C ALA A 65 -28.12 -21.59 20.58
N ALA A 66 -28.51 -21.32 19.33
CA ALA A 66 -27.73 -20.52 18.40
C ALA A 66 -27.47 -19.10 18.93
N TYR A 67 -28.51 -18.46 19.49
CA TYR A 67 -28.39 -17.17 20.17
C TYR A 67 -27.34 -17.23 21.29
N LEU A 68 -27.42 -18.22 22.18
CA LEU A 68 -26.49 -18.36 23.30
C LEU A 68 -25.05 -18.66 22.85
N TYR A 69 -24.85 -19.44 21.79
CA TYR A 69 -23.53 -19.65 21.17
C TYR A 69 -22.96 -18.35 20.61
N CYS A 70 -23.76 -17.64 19.82
CA CYS A 70 -23.38 -16.37 19.20
C CYS A 70 -23.03 -15.30 20.25
N LYS A 71 -23.87 -15.15 21.29
CA LYS A 71 -23.67 -14.23 22.42
C LYS A 71 -22.34 -14.45 23.14
N ASN A 72 -21.88 -15.70 23.23
CA ASN A 72 -20.67 -16.11 23.95
C ASN A 72 -19.47 -16.39 23.02
N ASP A 73 -19.46 -15.79 21.83
CA ASP A 73 -18.36 -15.87 20.84
C ASP A 73 -17.99 -17.32 20.46
N GLN A 74 -18.97 -18.22 20.47
CA GLN A 74 -18.82 -19.60 19.99
C GLN A 74 -19.34 -19.73 18.56
N SER A 75 -18.69 -20.60 17.77
CA SER A 75 -19.04 -20.82 16.36
C SER A 75 -20.38 -21.52 16.20
N ILE A 76 -21.20 -21.00 15.28
CA ILE A 76 -22.48 -21.60 14.87
C ILE A 76 -22.41 -22.30 13.51
N PHE A 77 -21.21 -22.53 12.94
CA PHE A 77 -21.02 -23.03 11.56
C PHE A 77 -21.77 -24.34 11.21
N ASN A 78 -22.09 -25.17 12.21
CA ASN A 78 -22.80 -26.44 12.02
C ASN A 78 -24.28 -26.38 12.44
N PHE A 79 -24.84 -25.20 12.67
CA PHE A 79 -26.25 -25.06 13.02
C PHE A 79 -27.12 -25.11 11.76
N GLU A 80 -28.21 -25.86 11.84
CA GLU A 80 -29.21 -26.01 10.78
C GLU A 80 -30.46 -25.22 11.18
N LEU A 81 -30.40 -23.90 11.02
CA LEU A 81 -31.46 -22.99 11.42
C LEU A 81 -32.45 -22.78 10.28
N SER A 82 -33.75 -22.86 10.60
CA SER A 82 -34.80 -22.48 9.66
C SER A 82 -34.91 -20.95 9.55
N GLU A 83 -35.53 -20.45 8.48
CA GLU A 83 -35.82 -19.02 8.35
C GLU A 83 -36.59 -18.48 9.57
N LYS A 84 -37.56 -19.24 10.10
CA LYS A 84 -38.29 -18.86 11.32
C LYS A 84 -37.36 -18.69 12.52
N ASP A 85 -36.36 -19.55 12.67
CA ASP A 85 -35.39 -19.47 13.77
C ASP A 85 -34.51 -18.21 13.65
N LEU A 86 -34.03 -17.91 12.43
CA LEU A 86 -33.19 -16.75 12.15
C LEU A 86 -33.88 -15.41 12.44
N PHE A 87 -35.19 -15.36 12.21
CA PHE A 87 -36.03 -14.17 12.47
C PHE A 87 -36.71 -14.20 13.84
N THR A 88 -36.36 -15.14 14.72
CA THR A 88 -36.81 -15.15 16.12
C THR A 88 -36.08 -14.07 16.92
N GLU A 89 -36.82 -13.36 17.78
CA GLU A 89 -36.30 -12.23 18.56
C GLU A 89 -35.71 -12.68 19.90
N PHE A 90 -34.50 -12.21 20.20
CA PHE A 90 -33.79 -12.38 21.47
C PHE A 90 -33.21 -11.03 21.89
N ASP A 91 -33.52 -10.58 23.10
CA ASP A 91 -33.04 -9.30 23.67
C ASP A 91 -33.28 -8.09 22.75
N GLY A 92 -34.45 -8.01 22.14
CA GLY A 92 -34.86 -6.87 21.30
C GLY A 92 -34.30 -6.87 19.87
N LYS A 93 -33.60 -7.93 19.46
CA LYS A 93 -33.05 -8.11 18.10
C LYS A 93 -33.31 -9.51 17.57
N LYS A 94 -33.39 -9.67 16.26
CA LYS A 94 -33.50 -10.99 15.61
C LYS A 94 -32.20 -11.76 15.74
N LEU A 95 -32.27 -13.08 15.80
CA LEU A 95 -31.08 -13.94 15.85
C LEU A 95 -30.07 -13.59 14.73
N ILE A 96 -30.55 -13.34 13.52
CA ILE A 96 -29.70 -12.97 12.39
C ILE A 96 -28.92 -11.66 12.59
N GLU A 97 -29.47 -10.70 13.33
CA GLU A 97 -28.76 -9.45 13.65
C GLU A 97 -27.58 -9.72 14.60
N HIS A 98 -27.78 -10.58 15.61
CA HIS A 98 -26.69 -11.03 16.49
C HIS A 98 -25.59 -11.75 15.71
N ILE A 99 -25.97 -12.61 14.75
CA ILE A 99 -25.02 -13.33 13.88
C ILE A 99 -24.17 -12.36 13.06
N LEU A 100 -24.78 -11.31 12.51
CA LEU A 100 -24.08 -10.29 11.72
C LEU A 100 -23.13 -9.45 12.60
N GLU A 101 -23.56 -9.03 13.79
CA GLU A 101 -22.72 -8.28 14.74
C GLU A 101 -21.48 -9.06 15.17
N LYS A 102 -21.62 -10.38 15.31
CA LYS A 102 -20.52 -11.29 15.66
C LYS A 102 -19.73 -11.81 14.45
N LYS A 103 -20.05 -11.34 13.24
CA LYS A 103 -19.40 -11.74 11.97
C LYS A 103 -19.41 -13.27 11.74
N GLN A 104 -20.50 -13.93 12.12
CA GLN A 104 -20.67 -15.38 11.97
C GLN A 104 -21.59 -15.78 10.81
N ILE A 105 -21.99 -14.84 9.96
CA ILE A 105 -22.84 -15.12 8.80
C ILE A 105 -22.10 -15.99 7.78
N ASP A 106 -22.81 -16.96 7.18
CA ASP A 106 -22.28 -17.83 6.15
C ASP A 106 -23.26 -18.00 4.98
N LYS A 107 -22.81 -18.74 3.96
CA LYS A 107 -23.57 -19.03 2.75
C LYS A 107 -24.86 -19.80 3.05
N SER A 108 -24.80 -20.86 3.85
CA SER A 108 -25.96 -21.72 4.16
C SER A 108 -27.07 -20.98 4.88
N ILE A 109 -26.73 -20.07 5.79
CA ILE A 109 -27.72 -19.25 6.50
C ILE A 109 -28.52 -18.39 5.53
N VAL A 110 -27.86 -17.79 4.54
CA VAL A 110 -28.52 -16.91 3.57
C VAL A 110 -29.33 -17.70 2.54
N GLU A 111 -28.85 -18.86 2.10
CA GLU A 111 -29.58 -19.74 1.15
C GLU A 111 -30.88 -20.28 1.74
N ASN A 112 -30.95 -20.46 3.06
CA ASN A 112 -32.15 -20.95 3.79
C ASN A 112 -33.26 -19.89 3.95
N ILE A 113 -33.05 -18.65 3.49
CA ILE A 113 -34.05 -17.58 3.58
C ILE A 113 -34.79 -17.49 2.25
N HIS A 114 -36.08 -17.83 2.25
CA HIS A 114 -36.92 -17.93 1.07
C HIS A 114 -37.96 -16.81 0.99
N GLU A 115 -38.35 -16.24 2.14
CA GLU A 115 -39.49 -15.33 2.17
C GLU A 115 -39.19 -13.88 2.54
N ASN A 116 -38.30 -13.65 3.50
CA ASN A 116 -38.07 -12.35 4.13
C ASN A 116 -37.08 -11.49 3.35
N LEU A 117 -37.58 -10.51 2.59
CA LEU A 117 -36.76 -9.54 1.84
C LEU A 117 -35.87 -8.66 2.73
N GLU A 118 -36.17 -8.57 4.03
CA GLU A 118 -35.39 -7.81 5.01
C GLU A 118 -33.92 -8.26 5.09
N ILE A 119 -33.60 -9.51 4.71
CA ILE A 119 -32.21 -10.00 4.65
C ILE A 119 -31.30 -9.08 3.82
N ILE A 120 -31.84 -8.45 2.78
CA ILE A 120 -31.08 -7.56 1.90
C ILE A 120 -30.66 -6.30 2.66
N ASP A 121 -31.58 -5.69 3.40
CA ASP A 121 -31.30 -4.51 4.23
C ASP A 121 -30.29 -4.86 5.33
N LEU A 122 -30.46 -6.01 5.98
CA LEU A 122 -29.56 -6.50 7.04
C LEU A 122 -28.12 -6.73 6.54
N LEU A 123 -27.94 -7.37 5.38
CA LEU A 123 -26.62 -7.59 4.79
C LEU A 123 -25.96 -6.28 4.36
N CYS A 124 -26.73 -5.32 3.84
CA CYS A 124 -26.19 -4.02 3.42
C CYS A 124 -25.77 -3.16 4.60
N ASN A 125 -26.62 -3.06 5.63
CA ASN A 125 -26.36 -2.27 6.83
C ASN A 125 -25.14 -2.79 7.61
N SER A 126 -24.85 -4.10 7.51
CA SER A 126 -23.68 -4.73 8.12
C SER A 126 -22.45 -4.81 7.21
N ASN A 127 -22.49 -4.19 6.03
CA ASN A 127 -21.42 -4.20 5.01
C ASN A 127 -21.04 -5.61 4.49
N ASN A 128 -21.98 -6.56 4.52
CA ASN A 128 -21.83 -7.96 4.11
C ASN A 128 -22.32 -8.24 2.68
N TYR A 129 -21.98 -7.35 1.73
CA TYR A 129 -22.44 -7.40 0.33
C TYR A 129 -22.09 -8.69 -0.42
N PHE A 130 -21.03 -9.39 -0.01
CA PHE A 130 -20.61 -10.65 -0.64
C PHE A 130 -21.72 -11.71 -0.59
N TYR A 131 -22.50 -11.75 0.50
CA TYR A 131 -23.52 -12.77 0.70
C TYR A 131 -24.80 -12.56 -0.11
N LEU A 132 -24.98 -11.38 -0.72
CA LEU A 132 -26.09 -11.13 -1.65
C LEU A 132 -26.07 -12.05 -2.87
N ASN A 133 -24.90 -12.61 -3.22
CA ASN A 133 -24.76 -13.60 -4.29
C ASN A 133 -25.43 -14.95 -3.97
N TYR A 134 -25.79 -15.19 -2.70
CA TYR A 134 -26.35 -16.46 -2.22
C TYR A 134 -27.81 -16.35 -1.81
N LEU A 135 -28.49 -15.26 -2.18
CA LEU A 135 -29.93 -15.16 -1.99
C LEU A 135 -30.64 -16.31 -2.73
N SER A 136 -31.64 -16.90 -2.08
CA SER A 136 -32.45 -17.97 -2.68
C SER A 136 -33.19 -17.47 -3.92
N GLN A 137 -33.52 -18.39 -4.84
CA GLN A 137 -34.25 -18.05 -6.06
C GLN A 137 -35.66 -17.51 -5.74
N ASP A 138 -36.24 -17.88 -4.60
CA ASP A 138 -37.54 -17.38 -4.13
C ASP A 138 -37.45 -15.87 -3.79
N ILE A 139 -36.40 -15.47 -3.07
CA ILE A 139 -36.12 -14.05 -2.78
C ILE A 139 -35.89 -13.27 -4.07
N ILE A 140 -35.10 -13.80 -5.00
CA ILE A 140 -34.86 -13.18 -6.31
C ILE A 140 -36.17 -13.01 -7.08
N THR A 141 -37.03 -14.03 -7.09
CA THR A 141 -38.34 -14.00 -7.76
C THR A 141 -39.25 -12.95 -7.14
N LYS A 142 -39.28 -12.84 -5.81
CA LYS A 142 -40.04 -11.78 -5.11
C LYS A 142 -39.53 -10.38 -5.46
N LEU A 143 -38.22 -10.17 -5.56
CA LEU A 143 -37.62 -8.89 -5.93
C LEU A 143 -38.06 -8.39 -7.32
N ILE A 144 -38.30 -9.32 -8.24
CA ILE A 144 -38.70 -9.05 -9.63
C ILE A 144 -40.19 -9.30 -9.90
N THR A 145 -41.01 -9.46 -8.85
CA THR A 145 -42.46 -9.54 -8.94
C THR A 145 -43.07 -8.24 -8.44
N LYS A 146 -44.01 -7.66 -9.21
CA LYS A 146 -44.64 -6.39 -8.83
C LYS A 146 -45.41 -6.52 -7.52
N ASP A 147 -45.28 -5.51 -6.65
CA ASP A 147 -46.12 -5.37 -5.47
C ASP A 147 -47.55 -4.90 -5.84
N ASN A 148 -48.39 -4.71 -4.83
CA ASN A 148 -49.78 -4.24 -5.01
C ASN A 148 -49.88 -2.84 -5.67
N ASN A 149 -48.78 -2.09 -5.75
CA ASN A 149 -48.70 -0.77 -6.38
C ASN A 149 -48.09 -0.84 -7.79
N GLY A 150 -47.75 -2.02 -8.30
CA GLY A 150 -47.12 -2.19 -9.61
C GLY A 150 -45.64 -1.82 -9.65
N ILE A 151 -44.98 -1.74 -8.49
CA ILE A 151 -43.55 -1.42 -8.34
C ILE A 151 -42.78 -2.71 -8.06
N TYR A 152 -41.63 -2.90 -8.69
CA TYR A 152 -40.75 -4.02 -8.35
C TYR A 152 -40.02 -3.72 -7.03
N PRO A 153 -40.00 -4.61 -6.03
CA PRO A 153 -39.29 -4.38 -4.78
C PRO A 153 -37.80 -4.05 -4.96
N ILE A 154 -37.17 -4.55 -6.03
CA ILE A 154 -35.79 -4.20 -6.36
C ILE A 154 -35.58 -2.71 -6.70
N GLU A 155 -36.63 -1.98 -7.11
CA GLU A 155 -36.55 -0.53 -7.39
C GLU A 155 -36.15 0.29 -6.16
N LYS A 156 -36.39 -0.22 -4.94
CA LYS A 156 -35.92 0.39 -3.67
C LYS A 156 -34.39 0.54 -3.63
N TYR A 157 -33.67 -0.32 -4.35
CA TYR A 157 -32.23 -0.51 -4.21
C TYR A 157 -31.39 0.07 -5.36
N LEU A 158 -32.01 0.71 -6.37
CA LEU A 158 -31.31 1.14 -7.59
C LEU A 158 -30.15 2.12 -7.33
N ASN A 159 -30.25 2.94 -6.27
CA ASN A 159 -29.18 3.87 -5.90
C ASN A 159 -27.98 3.18 -5.21
N ASN A 160 -28.09 1.90 -4.83
CA ASN A 160 -27.00 1.13 -4.23
C ASN A 160 -26.32 0.23 -5.28
N LYS A 161 -25.38 0.81 -6.03
CA LYS A 161 -24.67 0.12 -7.12
C LYS A 161 -24.03 -1.21 -6.69
N ARG A 162 -23.41 -1.24 -5.52
CA ARG A 162 -22.72 -2.43 -4.99
C ARG A 162 -23.69 -3.59 -4.70
N LEU A 163 -24.91 -3.30 -4.25
CA LEU A 163 -25.96 -4.29 -4.07
C LEU A 163 -26.43 -4.81 -5.43
N ILE A 164 -26.74 -3.89 -6.35
CA ILE A 164 -27.25 -4.22 -7.69
C ILE A 164 -26.28 -5.15 -8.42
N GLU A 165 -24.99 -4.83 -8.45
CA GLU A 165 -23.94 -5.66 -9.06
C GLU A 165 -23.93 -7.12 -8.55
N LYS A 166 -24.32 -7.36 -7.30
CA LYS A 166 -24.34 -8.70 -6.69
C LYS A 166 -25.63 -9.47 -6.96
N ILE A 167 -26.76 -8.78 -7.08
CA ILE A 167 -28.07 -9.42 -7.28
C ILE A 167 -28.34 -9.70 -8.77
N MET A 168 -27.89 -8.81 -9.67
CA MET A 168 -28.19 -8.90 -11.11
C MET A 168 -27.83 -10.24 -11.77
N PRO A 169 -26.68 -10.89 -11.46
CA PRO A 169 -26.36 -12.20 -12.02
C PRO A 169 -27.38 -13.30 -11.69
N SER A 170 -28.13 -13.16 -10.59
CA SER A 170 -29.10 -14.17 -10.12
C SER A 170 -30.48 -14.04 -10.78
N ILE A 171 -30.77 -12.90 -11.42
CA ILE A 171 -32.05 -12.65 -12.10
C ILE A 171 -32.00 -13.32 -13.48
N ASN A 172 -32.98 -14.18 -13.77
CA ASN A 172 -33.04 -14.94 -15.04
C ASN A 172 -34.08 -14.40 -16.03
N ASP A 173 -34.77 -13.30 -15.72
CA ASP A 173 -35.76 -12.66 -16.60
C ASP A 173 -35.27 -11.30 -17.11
N ILE A 174 -34.80 -11.28 -18.35
CA ILE A 174 -34.24 -10.07 -18.97
C ILE A 174 -35.32 -9.03 -19.31
N ASN A 175 -36.56 -9.46 -19.55
CA ASN A 175 -37.64 -8.55 -19.92
C ASN A 175 -38.04 -7.67 -18.75
N VAL A 176 -38.11 -8.26 -17.54
CA VAL A 176 -38.36 -7.50 -16.31
C VAL A 176 -37.26 -6.49 -16.05
N LEU A 177 -35.99 -6.89 -16.21
CA LEU A 177 -34.86 -5.98 -16.05
C LEU A 177 -34.92 -4.82 -17.05
N LEU A 178 -35.26 -5.09 -18.31
CA LEU A 178 -35.42 -4.06 -19.33
C LEU A 178 -36.61 -3.13 -19.02
N GLU A 179 -37.70 -3.64 -18.46
CA GLU A 179 -38.81 -2.81 -17.98
C GLU A 179 -38.34 -1.84 -16.89
N ILE A 180 -37.59 -2.33 -15.90
CA ILE A 180 -37.02 -1.51 -14.81
C ILE A 180 -36.06 -0.46 -15.36
N CYS A 181 -35.14 -0.84 -16.26
CA CYS A 181 -34.21 0.08 -16.92
C CYS A 181 -34.95 1.17 -17.70
N ASN A 182 -36.00 0.80 -18.45
CA ASN A 182 -36.78 1.76 -19.24
C ASN A 182 -37.52 2.77 -18.35
N ARG A 183 -38.08 2.32 -17.21
CA ARG A 183 -38.78 3.19 -16.25
C ARG A 183 -37.86 4.20 -15.59
N ASN A 184 -36.63 3.78 -15.27
CA ASN A 184 -35.66 4.60 -14.54
C ASN A 184 -34.65 5.33 -15.45
N ASN A 185 -34.69 5.05 -16.77
CA ASN A 185 -33.69 5.48 -17.74
C ASN A 185 -32.24 5.19 -17.31
N ASP A 186 -32.04 4.04 -16.66
CA ASP A 186 -30.73 3.56 -16.20
C ASP A 186 -30.47 2.15 -16.72
N TYR A 187 -29.62 2.05 -17.73
CA TYR A 187 -29.23 0.77 -18.36
C TYR A 187 -27.92 0.22 -17.80
N ASP A 188 -27.23 0.96 -16.92
CA ASP A 188 -26.05 0.44 -16.23
C ASP A 188 -26.42 -0.70 -15.27
N LEU A 189 -27.69 -0.74 -14.82
CA LEU A 189 -28.25 -1.79 -13.97
C LEU A 189 -28.06 -3.20 -14.54
N ILE A 190 -28.07 -3.38 -15.87
CA ILE A 190 -27.96 -4.71 -16.49
C ILE A 190 -26.56 -5.05 -16.98
N LYS A 191 -25.52 -4.30 -16.58
CA LYS A 191 -24.12 -4.63 -16.94
C LYS A 191 -23.68 -5.99 -16.39
N ALA A 192 -24.14 -6.35 -15.20
CA ALA A 192 -23.72 -7.54 -14.47
C ALA A 192 -24.57 -8.80 -14.74
N VAL A 193 -25.48 -8.78 -15.73
CA VAL A 193 -26.32 -9.95 -16.02
C VAL A 193 -25.53 -11.06 -16.71
N LYS A 194 -26.05 -12.30 -16.66
CA LYS A 194 -25.45 -13.45 -17.34
C LYS A 194 -25.38 -13.24 -18.85
N ALA A 195 -24.25 -13.65 -19.45
CA ALA A 195 -23.98 -13.46 -20.89
C ALA A 195 -25.07 -14.01 -21.82
N ARG A 196 -25.66 -15.17 -21.48
CA ARG A 196 -26.76 -15.77 -22.25
C ARG A 196 -28.02 -14.91 -22.32
N MET A 197 -28.28 -14.07 -21.33
CA MET A 197 -29.43 -13.17 -21.36
C MET A 197 -29.22 -12.02 -22.34
N LEU A 198 -27.97 -11.61 -22.56
CA LEU A 198 -27.66 -10.49 -23.44
C LEU A 198 -27.84 -10.82 -24.93
N ILE A 199 -27.82 -12.10 -25.30
CA ILE A 199 -28.04 -12.55 -26.69
C ILE A 199 -29.51 -12.85 -27.00
N THR A 200 -30.43 -12.53 -26.08
CA THR A 200 -31.87 -12.61 -26.33
C THR A 200 -32.31 -11.49 -27.27
N ASN A 201 -33.30 -11.78 -28.12
CA ASN A 201 -33.86 -10.79 -29.04
C ASN A 201 -34.60 -9.70 -28.26
N TYR A 202 -34.39 -8.47 -28.69
CA TYR A 202 -35.00 -7.24 -28.20
C TYR A 202 -35.46 -6.39 -29.41
N LYS A 203 -35.98 -5.19 -29.15
CA LYS A 203 -36.59 -4.31 -30.16
C LYS A 203 -35.77 -4.19 -31.46
N ASP A 204 -36.49 -4.03 -32.57
CA ASP A 204 -35.94 -3.81 -33.91
C ASP A 204 -35.03 -4.96 -34.40
N ASP A 205 -35.37 -6.21 -34.06
CA ASP A 205 -34.61 -7.42 -34.37
C ASP A 205 -33.15 -7.42 -33.88
N LYS A 206 -32.80 -6.53 -32.95
CA LYS A 206 -31.49 -6.49 -32.28
C LYS A 206 -31.51 -7.35 -31.02
N THR A 207 -30.37 -7.88 -30.59
CA THR A 207 -30.28 -8.46 -29.25
C THR A 207 -30.14 -7.38 -28.18
N VAL A 208 -30.37 -7.75 -26.92
CA VAL A 208 -30.11 -6.87 -25.76
C VAL A 208 -28.68 -6.33 -25.77
N LEU A 209 -27.69 -7.17 -26.11
CA LEU A 209 -26.29 -6.78 -26.19
C LEU A 209 -26.06 -5.65 -27.19
N LEU A 210 -26.57 -5.81 -28.41
CA LEU A 210 -26.39 -4.81 -29.47
C LEU A 210 -27.15 -3.53 -29.15
N PHE A 211 -28.32 -3.63 -28.54
CA PHE A 211 -29.06 -2.47 -28.05
C PHE A 211 -28.26 -1.69 -27.00
N LEU A 212 -27.67 -2.38 -26.01
CA LEU A 212 -26.86 -1.74 -24.97
C LEU A 212 -25.63 -1.05 -25.56
N LEU A 213 -24.87 -1.73 -26.42
CA LEU A 213 -23.64 -1.20 -27.00
C LEU A 213 -23.90 -0.04 -27.96
N ASN A 214 -24.84 -0.23 -28.91
CA ASN A 214 -25.02 0.71 -30.01
C ASN A 214 -25.88 1.90 -29.60
N ASP A 215 -26.98 1.63 -28.90
CA ASP A 215 -28.03 2.63 -28.67
C ASP A 215 -27.88 3.29 -27.29
N LYS A 216 -27.38 2.56 -26.27
CA LYS A 216 -27.20 3.07 -24.90
C LYS A 216 -25.76 3.36 -24.50
N LYS A 217 -24.78 2.94 -25.29
CA LYS A 217 -23.34 3.08 -24.99
C LYS A 217 -22.94 2.44 -23.66
N VAL A 218 -23.62 1.35 -23.29
CA VAL A 218 -23.37 0.57 -22.08
C VAL A 218 -22.59 -0.69 -22.45
N VAL A 219 -21.43 -0.90 -21.82
CA VAL A 219 -20.60 -2.10 -21.99
C VAL A 219 -20.88 -3.08 -20.85
N PRO A 220 -21.44 -4.28 -21.12
CA PRO A 220 -21.65 -5.29 -20.08
C PRO A 220 -20.36 -5.90 -19.53
N ASP A 221 -20.38 -6.32 -18.27
CA ASP A 221 -19.21 -6.81 -17.54
C ASP A 221 -18.65 -8.11 -18.13
N CYS A 222 -19.52 -8.95 -18.69
CA CYS A 222 -19.11 -10.18 -19.37
C CYS A 222 -18.29 -9.93 -20.65
N LEU A 223 -18.25 -8.70 -21.18
CA LEU A 223 -17.33 -8.33 -22.26
C LEU A 223 -15.95 -7.89 -21.75
N ILE A 224 -15.83 -7.60 -20.45
CA ILE A 224 -14.54 -7.38 -19.79
C ILE A 224 -13.91 -8.73 -19.47
N ASN A 225 -14.70 -9.68 -18.96
CA ASN A 225 -14.30 -11.07 -18.70
C ASN A 225 -15.19 -12.03 -19.48
N ILE A 226 -14.74 -12.42 -20.68
CA ILE A 226 -15.48 -13.31 -21.57
C ILE A 226 -15.66 -14.68 -20.89
N PRO A 227 -16.91 -15.18 -20.71
CA PRO A 227 -17.14 -16.49 -20.13
C PRO A 227 -16.79 -17.61 -21.12
N GLU A 228 -16.47 -18.79 -20.60
CA GLU A 228 -16.29 -20.04 -21.35
C GLU A 228 -17.63 -20.57 -21.90
N ASP A 229 -18.21 -19.83 -22.83
CA ASP A 229 -19.52 -20.10 -23.41
C ASP A 229 -19.46 -20.01 -24.93
N ILE A 230 -19.37 -21.17 -25.58
CA ILE A 230 -19.16 -21.25 -27.03
C ILE A 230 -20.27 -20.59 -27.84
N VAL A 231 -21.51 -20.56 -27.35
CA VAL A 231 -22.63 -19.95 -28.09
C VAL A 231 -22.53 -18.43 -27.99
N PHE A 232 -22.18 -17.91 -26.81
CA PHE A 232 -21.94 -16.48 -26.63
C PHE A 232 -20.74 -16.02 -27.47
N ILE A 233 -19.63 -16.76 -27.45
CA ILE A 233 -18.44 -16.46 -28.25
C ILE A 233 -18.75 -16.46 -29.76
N LYS A 234 -19.44 -17.51 -30.26
CA LYS A 234 -19.89 -17.54 -31.67
C LYS A 234 -20.82 -16.39 -32.02
N TYR A 235 -21.66 -15.97 -31.09
CA TYR A 235 -22.49 -14.78 -31.26
C TYR A 235 -21.64 -13.51 -31.41
N LEU A 236 -20.63 -13.30 -30.54
CA LEU A 236 -19.71 -12.16 -30.65
C LEU A 236 -18.96 -12.16 -31.98
N ILE A 237 -18.49 -13.32 -32.43
CA ILE A 237 -17.82 -13.48 -33.74
C ILE A 237 -18.74 -13.07 -34.89
N LYS A 238 -19.98 -13.57 -34.90
CA LYS A 238 -20.99 -13.28 -35.95
C LYS A 238 -21.29 -11.77 -36.05
N ASN A 239 -21.17 -11.04 -34.95
CA ASN A 239 -21.44 -9.61 -34.87
C ASN A 239 -20.18 -8.73 -34.91
N ASN A 240 -19.02 -9.27 -35.27
CA ASN A 240 -17.74 -8.56 -35.40
C ASN A 240 -17.27 -7.84 -34.12
N LEU A 241 -17.60 -8.38 -32.94
CA LEU A 241 -17.25 -7.80 -31.62
C LEU A 241 -15.83 -8.22 -31.17
N TYR A 242 -14.86 -8.14 -32.08
CA TYR A 242 -13.50 -8.67 -31.90
C TYR A 242 -12.67 -7.92 -30.86
N ASP A 243 -12.92 -6.62 -30.67
CA ASP A 243 -12.22 -5.80 -29.65
C ASP A 243 -12.46 -6.27 -28.21
N TYR A 244 -13.57 -6.97 -27.98
CA TYR A 244 -13.86 -7.61 -26.70
C TYR A 244 -13.22 -9.00 -26.62
N LEU A 245 -13.32 -9.78 -27.70
CA LEU A 245 -12.77 -11.14 -27.77
C LEU A 245 -11.24 -11.18 -27.62
N LYS A 246 -10.52 -10.14 -28.06
CA LYS A 246 -9.05 -10.08 -27.91
C LYS A 246 -8.60 -10.10 -26.45
N LYS A 247 -9.47 -9.79 -25.49
CA LYS A 247 -9.19 -9.78 -24.04
C LYS A 247 -9.59 -11.07 -23.32
N ALA A 248 -10.02 -12.08 -24.07
CA ALA A 248 -10.45 -13.36 -23.50
C ALA A 248 -9.32 -14.09 -22.76
N SER A 249 -9.69 -14.94 -21.80
CA SER A 249 -8.74 -15.82 -21.10
C SER A 249 -8.09 -16.83 -22.05
N GLU A 250 -6.98 -17.43 -21.63
CA GLU A 250 -6.30 -18.47 -22.42
C GLU A 250 -7.25 -19.63 -22.75
N ASP A 251 -8.03 -20.10 -21.77
CA ASP A 251 -8.98 -21.20 -21.97
C ASP A 251 -10.02 -20.88 -23.05
N VAL A 252 -10.59 -19.66 -23.00
CA VAL A 252 -11.55 -19.18 -24.00
C VAL A 252 -10.89 -19.04 -25.39
N LEU A 253 -9.66 -18.55 -25.45
CA LEU A 253 -8.89 -18.41 -26.68
C LEU A 253 -8.58 -19.77 -27.34
N LEU A 254 -8.45 -20.83 -26.54
CA LEU A 254 -8.20 -22.18 -27.04
C LEU A 254 -9.47 -22.96 -27.43
N MET A 255 -10.66 -22.41 -27.17
CA MET A 255 -11.93 -23.02 -27.59
C MET A 255 -12.04 -23.07 -29.11
N GLU A 256 -12.54 -24.19 -29.63
CA GLU A 256 -12.81 -24.36 -31.06
C GLU A 256 -14.08 -23.61 -31.48
N VAL A 257 -13.92 -22.57 -32.31
CA VAL A 257 -15.02 -21.71 -32.78
C VAL A 257 -15.46 -22.02 -34.21
N GLU A 258 -14.55 -22.55 -35.01
CA GLU A 258 -14.79 -23.09 -36.35
C GLU A 258 -14.07 -24.44 -36.47
N SER A 259 -14.49 -25.29 -37.41
CA SER A 259 -13.96 -26.66 -37.52
C SER A 259 -12.42 -26.66 -37.62
N GLY A 260 -11.76 -27.25 -36.61
CA GLY A 260 -10.31 -27.33 -36.51
C GLY A 260 -9.59 -26.03 -36.15
N LYS A 261 -10.32 -24.96 -35.77
CA LYS A 261 -9.75 -23.63 -35.55
C LYS A 261 -10.18 -23.04 -34.20
N THR A 262 -9.20 -22.69 -33.38
CA THR A 262 -9.46 -22.04 -32.09
C THR A 262 -9.84 -20.56 -32.25
N LEU A 263 -10.41 -19.95 -31.21
CA LEU A 263 -10.67 -18.51 -31.18
C LEU A 263 -9.38 -17.70 -31.40
N LEU A 264 -8.26 -18.13 -30.80
CA LEU A 264 -6.94 -17.53 -30.98
C LEU A 264 -6.54 -17.49 -32.46
N GLU A 265 -6.61 -18.63 -33.14
CA GLU A 265 -6.29 -18.72 -34.57
C GLU A 265 -7.25 -17.89 -35.41
N PHE A 266 -8.54 -17.89 -35.04
CA PHE A 266 -9.56 -17.09 -35.72
C PHE A 266 -9.25 -15.59 -35.65
N LEU A 267 -8.94 -15.08 -34.45
CA LEU A 267 -8.65 -13.65 -34.25
C LEU A 267 -7.39 -13.21 -34.99
N ILE A 268 -6.31 -14.00 -34.91
CA ILE A 268 -5.05 -13.68 -35.60
C ILE A 268 -5.27 -13.64 -37.12
N ASP A 269 -6.02 -14.59 -37.68
CA ASP A 269 -6.32 -14.63 -39.12
C ASP A 269 -7.21 -13.46 -39.57
N LYS A 270 -7.96 -12.84 -38.65
CA LYS A 270 -8.72 -11.61 -38.87
C LYS A 270 -7.90 -10.34 -38.66
N GLY A 271 -6.61 -10.45 -38.33
CA GLY A 271 -5.72 -9.32 -38.09
C GLY A 271 -5.85 -8.70 -36.69
N TYR A 272 -6.44 -9.41 -35.73
CA TYR A 272 -6.53 -8.98 -34.34
C TYR A 272 -5.46 -9.69 -33.51
N ASP A 273 -4.70 -8.93 -32.72
CA ASP A 273 -3.69 -9.45 -31.80
C ASP A 273 -4.30 -9.63 -30.39
N PRO A 274 -4.47 -10.87 -29.90
CA PRO A 274 -5.03 -11.11 -28.57
C PRO A 274 -4.09 -10.67 -27.43
N GLU A 275 -4.67 -10.11 -26.38
CA GLU A 275 -4.01 -9.66 -25.15
C GLU A 275 -3.88 -10.82 -24.16
N ILE A 276 -3.13 -11.87 -24.54
CA ILE A 276 -2.95 -13.05 -23.69
C ILE A 276 -2.09 -12.67 -22.49
N LYS A 277 -2.73 -12.55 -21.32
CA LYS A 277 -2.02 -12.17 -20.10
C LYS A 277 -1.13 -13.31 -19.62
N TYR A 278 -1.69 -14.50 -19.41
CA TYR A 278 -0.96 -15.64 -18.86
C TYR A 278 -1.10 -16.84 -19.80
N ILE A 279 0.00 -17.55 -20.02
CA ILE A 279 0.09 -18.73 -20.87
C ILE A 279 0.57 -19.89 -20.00
N PHE A 280 -0.33 -20.83 -19.76
CA PHE A 280 -0.07 -22.08 -19.06
C PHE A 280 -0.08 -23.28 -20.01
N ASN A 281 -0.60 -23.11 -21.24
CA ASN A 281 -0.78 -24.20 -22.19
C ASN A 281 0.23 -24.16 -23.33
N LYS A 282 0.93 -25.29 -23.55
CA LYS A 282 1.86 -25.50 -24.66
C LYS A 282 1.20 -25.26 -26.03
N LYS A 283 -0.08 -25.61 -26.19
CA LYS A 283 -0.84 -25.43 -27.44
C LYS A 283 -0.92 -23.96 -27.85
N THR A 284 -1.02 -23.03 -26.88
CA THR A 284 -1.04 -21.59 -27.14
C THR A 284 0.24 -21.16 -27.83
N ILE A 285 1.39 -21.58 -27.30
CA ILE A 285 2.72 -21.31 -27.88
C ILE A 285 2.87 -21.91 -29.28
N SER A 286 2.44 -23.16 -29.48
CA SER A 286 2.46 -23.81 -30.79
C SER A 286 1.64 -23.02 -31.83
N ILE A 287 0.46 -22.52 -31.45
CA ILE A 287 -0.38 -21.68 -32.31
C ILE A 287 0.33 -20.36 -32.64
N LEU A 288 0.83 -19.65 -31.62
CA LEU A 288 1.51 -18.37 -31.81
C LEU A 288 2.75 -18.51 -32.72
N TYR A 289 3.52 -19.58 -32.56
CA TYR A 289 4.66 -19.86 -33.44
C TYR A 289 4.24 -20.09 -34.89
N ARG A 290 3.28 -20.99 -35.15
CA ARG A 290 2.77 -21.27 -36.51
C ARG A 290 2.19 -20.02 -37.19
N LYS A 291 1.62 -19.11 -36.41
CA LYS A 291 1.06 -17.84 -36.88
C LYS A 291 2.08 -16.69 -36.92
N GLN A 292 3.35 -16.93 -36.62
CA GLN A 292 4.41 -15.92 -36.55
C GLN A 292 4.08 -14.75 -35.59
N LYS A 293 3.43 -15.08 -34.48
CA LYS A 293 2.93 -14.15 -33.46
C LYS A 293 3.44 -14.49 -32.06
N LEU A 294 4.61 -15.10 -31.96
CA LEU A 294 5.23 -15.45 -30.67
C LEU A 294 5.53 -14.22 -29.80
N ASN A 295 5.65 -13.03 -30.42
CA ASN A 295 5.75 -11.74 -29.74
C ASN A 295 4.52 -11.37 -28.89
N LEU A 296 3.40 -12.07 -29.06
CA LEU A 296 2.20 -11.90 -28.21
C LEU A 296 2.31 -12.65 -26.88
N ALA A 297 3.30 -13.56 -26.73
CA ALA A 297 3.54 -14.24 -25.47
C ALA A 297 4.10 -13.25 -24.44
N LYS A 298 3.37 -13.04 -23.34
CA LYS A 298 3.75 -12.13 -22.26
C LYS A 298 4.25 -12.90 -21.04
N PHE A 299 3.32 -13.45 -20.25
CA PHE A 299 3.65 -14.25 -19.06
C PHE A 299 3.45 -15.73 -19.41
N VAL A 300 4.52 -16.51 -19.35
CA VAL A 300 4.52 -17.93 -19.71
C VAL A 300 4.95 -18.74 -18.49
N SER A 301 4.24 -19.82 -18.17
CA SER A 301 4.59 -20.67 -17.04
C SER A 301 5.93 -21.39 -17.24
N ASP A 302 6.61 -21.69 -16.13
CA ASP A 302 7.90 -22.39 -16.14
C ASP A 302 7.85 -23.72 -16.92
N ASP A 303 6.75 -24.48 -16.78
CA ASP A 303 6.54 -25.76 -17.48
C ASP A 303 6.48 -25.61 -19.01
N VAL A 304 5.94 -24.49 -19.49
CA VAL A 304 5.88 -24.19 -20.92
C VAL A 304 7.21 -23.61 -21.39
N LEU A 305 7.84 -22.73 -20.61
CA LEU A 305 9.15 -22.17 -20.89
C LEU A 305 10.26 -23.23 -21.00
N LEU A 306 10.18 -24.29 -20.19
CA LEU A 306 11.14 -25.39 -20.18
C LEU A 306 10.84 -26.49 -21.21
N ALA A 307 9.74 -26.39 -21.96
CA ALA A 307 9.41 -27.39 -22.96
C ALA A 307 10.36 -27.28 -24.18
N PRO A 308 10.81 -28.41 -24.76
CA PRO A 308 11.67 -28.40 -25.94
C PRO A 308 10.96 -27.76 -27.14
N VAL A 309 11.65 -26.87 -27.86
CA VAL A 309 11.06 -26.18 -29.01
C VAL A 309 10.73 -27.13 -30.15
N LYS A 310 11.54 -28.17 -30.35
CA LYS A 310 11.29 -29.21 -31.34
C LYS A 310 9.93 -29.88 -31.16
N GLU A 311 9.57 -30.19 -29.91
CA GLU A 311 8.26 -30.77 -29.57
C GLU A 311 7.15 -29.74 -29.67
N LEU A 312 7.35 -28.54 -29.12
CA LEU A 312 6.35 -27.46 -29.11
C LEU A 312 5.96 -27.02 -30.52
N PHE A 313 6.94 -26.86 -31.40
CA PHE A 313 6.76 -26.33 -32.74
C PHE A 313 6.56 -27.42 -33.79
N SER A 314 6.81 -28.68 -33.42
CA SER A 314 6.77 -29.83 -34.34
C SER A 314 7.68 -29.61 -35.56
N ASP A 315 8.88 -29.09 -35.30
CA ASP A 315 9.89 -28.77 -36.31
C ASP A 315 11.22 -29.47 -35.97
N ASP A 316 11.52 -30.54 -36.71
CA ASP A 316 12.72 -31.35 -36.52
C ASP A 316 14.03 -30.62 -36.88
N SER A 317 13.96 -29.45 -37.52
CA SER A 317 15.15 -28.64 -37.84
C SER A 317 15.69 -27.85 -36.64
N LEU A 318 14.87 -27.67 -35.60
CA LEU A 318 15.24 -26.98 -34.38
C LEU A 318 15.99 -27.92 -33.42
N GLY A 319 16.92 -27.35 -32.66
CA GLY A 319 17.69 -28.09 -31.65
C GLY A 319 16.85 -28.45 -30.42
N ASP A 320 17.48 -29.11 -29.46
CA ASP A 320 16.86 -29.52 -28.19
C ASP A 320 16.78 -28.37 -27.15
N GLU A 321 16.86 -27.11 -27.60
CA GLU A 321 16.75 -25.97 -26.69
C GLU A 321 15.32 -25.81 -26.16
N THR A 322 15.21 -25.20 -24.98
CA THR A 322 13.93 -24.87 -24.38
C THR A 322 13.29 -23.66 -25.06
N LEU A 323 11.97 -23.50 -24.93
CA LEU A 323 11.28 -22.28 -25.38
C LEU A 323 11.92 -21.02 -24.83
N PHE A 324 12.36 -21.04 -23.57
CA PHE A 324 12.98 -19.89 -22.92
C PHE A 324 14.31 -19.48 -23.57
N GLU A 325 15.22 -20.44 -23.82
CA GLU A 325 16.47 -20.20 -24.54
C GLU A 325 16.21 -19.65 -25.94
N TYR A 326 15.29 -20.29 -26.68
CA TYR A 326 14.90 -19.84 -28.01
C TYR A 326 14.37 -18.40 -27.99
N MET A 327 13.53 -18.05 -27.01
CA MET A 327 12.98 -16.70 -26.88
C MET A 327 14.06 -15.67 -26.58
N ILE A 328 15.02 -15.97 -25.69
CA ILE A 328 16.15 -15.07 -25.38
C ILE A 328 17.01 -14.85 -26.63
N ARG A 329 17.46 -15.92 -27.28
CA ARG A 329 18.41 -15.86 -28.40
C ARG A 329 17.84 -15.20 -29.65
N ASN A 330 16.52 -15.26 -29.83
CA ASN A 330 15.81 -14.60 -30.93
C ASN A 330 15.30 -13.20 -30.56
N GLY A 331 15.67 -12.64 -29.39
CA GLY A 331 15.34 -11.27 -29.01
C GLY A 331 13.86 -11.03 -28.71
N TYR A 332 13.10 -12.07 -28.35
CA TYR A 332 11.73 -11.88 -27.89
C TYR A 332 11.72 -11.19 -26.52
N LYS A 333 10.82 -10.22 -26.36
CA LYS A 333 10.64 -9.53 -25.08
C LYS A 333 9.98 -10.50 -24.09
N LEU A 334 10.79 -10.97 -23.15
CA LEU A 334 10.33 -11.71 -21.99
C LEU A 334 10.04 -10.70 -20.89
N ASN A 335 8.81 -10.68 -20.39
CA ASN A 335 8.54 -9.94 -19.16
C ASN A 335 9.16 -10.74 -18.00
N SER A 336 9.67 -10.04 -16.97
CA SER A 336 10.18 -10.61 -15.72
C SER A 336 9.04 -11.24 -14.91
N SER A 337 8.36 -12.25 -15.46
CA SER A 337 7.48 -13.09 -14.66
C SER A 337 8.32 -13.78 -13.57
N ARG A 338 7.71 -14.06 -12.41
CA ARG A 338 8.24 -14.91 -11.34
C ARG A 338 8.61 -16.30 -11.88
N ILE A 339 9.74 -16.39 -12.58
CA ILE A 339 10.38 -17.66 -12.87
C ILE A 339 10.80 -18.25 -11.52
N SER A 340 10.47 -19.51 -11.31
CA SER A 340 10.65 -20.21 -10.01
C SER A 340 11.54 -21.44 -10.14
N SER A 341 11.70 -21.94 -11.36
CA SER A 341 12.53 -23.09 -11.66
C SER A 341 14.01 -22.74 -11.67
N GLU A 342 14.79 -23.49 -10.89
CA GLU A 342 16.25 -23.41 -10.87
C GLU A 342 16.87 -23.60 -12.27
N LYS A 343 16.24 -24.41 -13.14
CA LYS A 343 16.69 -24.57 -14.53
C LYS A 343 16.62 -23.25 -15.31
N LEU A 344 15.57 -22.46 -15.10
CA LEU A 344 15.42 -21.16 -15.75
C LEU A 344 16.44 -20.15 -15.22
N PHE A 345 16.76 -20.17 -13.92
CA PHE A 345 17.83 -19.30 -13.40
C PHE A 345 19.19 -19.63 -13.98
N LYS A 346 19.48 -20.93 -14.13
CA LYS A 346 20.70 -21.39 -14.79
C LYS A 346 20.75 -20.89 -16.24
N ILE A 347 19.63 -20.93 -16.96
CA ILE A 347 19.54 -20.36 -18.31
C ILE A 347 19.78 -18.84 -18.26
N CYS A 348 19.13 -18.09 -17.37
CA CYS A 348 19.37 -16.64 -17.24
C CYS A 348 20.84 -16.31 -16.98
N TYR A 349 21.51 -17.07 -16.12
CA TYR A 349 22.93 -16.90 -15.84
C TYR A 349 23.80 -17.18 -17.07
N LEU A 350 23.56 -18.31 -17.77
CA LEU A 350 24.31 -18.70 -18.96
C LEU A 350 24.10 -17.74 -20.15
N GLU A 351 22.86 -17.28 -20.34
CA GLU A 351 22.48 -16.32 -21.39
C GLU A 351 22.76 -14.85 -20.99
N GLN A 352 23.35 -14.63 -19.82
CA GLN A 352 23.69 -13.30 -19.29
C GLN A 352 22.51 -12.33 -19.18
N ARG A 353 21.36 -12.83 -18.71
CA ARG A 353 20.09 -12.09 -18.53
C ARG A 353 19.72 -11.94 -17.04
N PRO A 354 20.51 -11.19 -16.25
CA PRO A 354 20.21 -10.92 -14.83
C PRO A 354 18.92 -10.11 -14.65
N ASP A 355 18.51 -9.35 -15.66
CA ASP A 355 17.25 -8.60 -15.69
C ASP A 355 16.01 -9.50 -15.58
N LEU A 356 16.11 -10.74 -16.07
CA LEU A 356 15.03 -11.72 -15.97
C LEU A 356 14.92 -12.37 -14.58
N LEU A 357 15.86 -12.08 -13.66
CA LEU A 357 15.87 -12.60 -12.29
C LEU A 357 15.31 -11.60 -11.26
N GLU A 358 14.97 -10.37 -11.66
CA GLU A 358 14.56 -9.28 -10.76
C GLU A 358 13.38 -9.66 -9.83
N GLU A 359 12.41 -10.41 -10.36
CA GLU A 359 11.18 -10.80 -9.65
C GLU A 359 11.28 -12.20 -8.97
N ALA A 360 12.45 -12.84 -9.02
CA ALA A 360 12.67 -14.13 -8.38
C ALA A 360 12.67 -14.01 -6.84
N SER A 361 12.31 -15.08 -6.14
CA SER A 361 12.34 -15.07 -4.68
C SER A 361 13.78 -15.00 -4.15
N ILE A 362 14.02 -14.32 -3.02
CA ILE A 362 15.37 -14.29 -2.45
C ILE A 362 15.84 -15.70 -2.08
N SER A 363 14.97 -16.55 -1.54
CA SER A 363 15.31 -17.95 -1.20
C SER A 363 15.87 -18.69 -2.42
N ASP A 364 15.30 -18.42 -3.59
CA ASP A 364 15.75 -18.95 -4.87
C ASP A 364 17.06 -18.32 -5.34
N LEU A 365 17.21 -17.00 -5.20
CA LEU A 365 18.42 -16.28 -5.61
C LEU A 365 19.63 -16.62 -4.73
N LEU A 366 19.42 -16.96 -3.47
CA LEU A 366 20.48 -17.40 -2.54
C LEU A 366 20.94 -18.85 -2.79
N LYS A 367 20.37 -19.56 -3.76
CA LYS A 367 20.89 -20.87 -4.17
C LYS A 367 22.27 -20.71 -4.82
N PRO A 368 23.22 -21.61 -4.53
CA PRO A 368 24.56 -21.55 -5.10
C PRO A 368 24.55 -21.83 -6.61
N ILE A 369 25.31 -21.03 -7.35
CA ILE A 369 25.80 -21.35 -8.70
C ILE A 369 27.05 -22.22 -8.57
N ASP A 370 27.93 -21.84 -7.64
CA ASP A 370 29.10 -22.59 -7.19
C ASP A 370 29.27 -22.48 -5.66
N ASP A 371 30.36 -23.01 -5.11
CA ASP A 371 30.63 -23.10 -3.67
C ASP A 371 30.60 -21.74 -2.95
N THR A 372 30.81 -20.63 -3.66
CA THR A 372 30.96 -19.28 -3.07
C THR A 372 30.06 -18.22 -3.69
N TYR A 373 29.41 -18.54 -4.82
CA TYR A 373 28.70 -17.56 -5.64
C TYR A 373 27.24 -17.97 -5.85
N THR A 374 26.31 -17.05 -5.64
CA THR A 374 24.87 -17.27 -5.79
C THR A 374 24.28 -16.47 -6.96
N TYR A 375 23.04 -16.77 -7.36
CA TYR A 375 22.32 -15.93 -8.33
C TYR A 375 22.09 -14.51 -7.78
N PHE A 376 22.05 -14.36 -6.46
CA PHE A 376 21.96 -13.05 -5.83
C PHE A 376 23.25 -12.25 -6.01
N ASP A 377 24.41 -12.86 -5.79
CA ASP A 377 25.71 -12.22 -6.09
C ASP A 377 25.78 -11.79 -7.55
N TYR A 378 25.33 -12.65 -8.47
CA TYR A 378 25.27 -12.35 -9.89
C TYR A 378 24.45 -11.10 -10.24
N ILE A 379 23.29 -10.92 -9.58
CA ILE A 379 22.47 -9.71 -9.74
C ILE A 379 23.20 -8.49 -9.21
N LEU A 380 23.74 -8.56 -7.99
CA LEU A 380 24.42 -7.43 -7.34
C LEU A 380 25.65 -6.99 -8.15
N ASP A 381 26.47 -7.94 -8.61
CA ASP A 381 27.61 -7.65 -9.49
C ASP A 381 27.17 -7.05 -10.83
N SER A 382 26.03 -7.48 -11.38
CA SER A 382 25.52 -6.92 -12.63
C SER A 382 25.05 -5.48 -12.46
N ILE A 383 24.46 -5.14 -11.30
CA ILE A 383 24.11 -3.76 -10.95
C ILE A 383 25.39 -2.92 -10.75
N ALA A 384 26.31 -3.39 -9.92
CA ALA A 384 27.51 -2.65 -9.52
C ALA A 384 28.51 -2.46 -10.69
N ASN A 385 28.77 -3.51 -11.48
CA ASN A 385 29.86 -3.53 -12.45
C ASN A 385 29.41 -3.30 -13.89
N LYS A 386 28.17 -3.69 -14.24
CA LYS A 386 27.64 -3.60 -15.61
C LYS A 386 26.62 -2.49 -15.80
N GLY A 387 26.31 -1.73 -14.74
CA GLY A 387 25.35 -0.62 -14.79
C GLY A 387 23.91 -1.09 -15.04
N LEU A 388 23.58 -2.33 -14.70
CA LEU A 388 22.24 -2.87 -14.87
C LEU A 388 21.23 -2.11 -14.00
N LYS A 389 20.21 -1.52 -14.65
CA LYS A 389 19.16 -0.74 -13.99
C LYS A 389 17.95 -1.62 -13.64
N ILE A 390 18.10 -2.42 -12.57
CA ILE A 390 17.00 -3.20 -11.96
C ILE A 390 16.97 -2.95 -10.45
N ARG A 391 15.81 -3.15 -9.83
CA ARG A 391 15.67 -3.00 -8.38
C ARG A 391 16.43 -4.12 -7.67
N VAL A 392 17.11 -3.79 -6.56
CA VAL A 392 17.68 -4.84 -5.70
C VAL A 392 16.53 -5.61 -5.05
N PRO A 393 16.46 -6.93 -5.22
CA PRO A 393 15.43 -7.76 -4.61
C PRO A 393 15.33 -7.54 -3.09
N SER A 394 14.11 -7.36 -2.58
CA SER A 394 13.87 -7.02 -1.18
C SER A 394 14.09 -8.19 -0.24
N CYS A 395 14.48 -7.90 1.00
CA CYS A 395 14.72 -8.90 2.05
C CYS A 395 13.54 -9.88 2.23
N PRO A 396 13.79 -11.19 2.38
CA PRO A 396 12.74 -12.19 2.38
C PRO A 396 11.82 -12.07 3.60
N TRP A 397 10.53 -12.36 3.39
CA TRP A 397 9.61 -12.72 4.46
C TRP A 397 9.83 -14.18 4.83
N SER A 398 10.89 -14.44 5.60
CA SER A 398 11.28 -15.80 5.98
C SER A 398 11.34 -15.98 7.50
N SER A 399 10.92 -17.15 7.97
CA SER A 399 11.16 -17.62 9.34
C SER A 399 12.53 -18.26 9.51
N ASP A 400 13.27 -18.53 8.42
CA ASP A 400 14.64 -19.05 8.49
C ASP A 400 15.64 -17.91 8.70
N VAL A 401 16.32 -17.93 9.85
CA VAL A 401 17.34 -16.94 10.19
C VAL A 401 18.53 -16.99 9.23
N ASN A 402 18.87 -18.17 8.68
CA ASN A 402 20.02 -18.32 7.80
C ASN A 402 19.83 -17.57 6.48
N GLU A 403 18.61 -17.50 5.97
CA GLU A 403 18.30 -16.68 4.79
C GLU A 403 18.49 -15.19 5.07
N HIS A 404 18.08 -14.69 6.24
CA HIS A 404 18.32 -13.30 6.63
C HIS A 404 19.81 -13.00 6.76
N ILE A 405 20.57 -13.88 7.41
CA ILE A 405 22.02 -13.75 7.57
C ILE A 405 22.69 -13.69 6.19
N LYS A 406 22.40 -14.66 5.31
CA LYS A 406 22.96 -14.70 3.95
C LYS A 406 22.59 -13.46 3.15
N TYR A 407 21.32 -13.06 3.15
CA TYR A 407 20.86 -11.86 2.44
C TYR A 407 21.64 -10.60 2.87
N TYR A 408 21.67 -10.30 4.17
CA TYR A 408 22.31 -9.07 4.65
C TYR A 408 23.84 -9.09 4.50
N THR A 409 24.47 -10.23 4.75
CA THR A 409 25.93 -10.37 4.56
C THR A 409 26.31 -10.29 3.09
N THR A 410 25.55 -10.91 2.18
CA THR A 410 25.78 -10.79 0.73
C THR A 410 25.66 -9.34 0.27
N ILE A 411 24.56 -8.64 0.55
CA ILE A 411 24.41 -7.22 0.15
C ILE A 411 25.52 -6.33 0.71
N ALA A 412 25.89 -6.54 1.98
CA ALA A 412 26.93 -5.76 2.62
C ALA A 412 28.31 -5.99 1.98
N LYS A 413 28.64 -7.23 1.57
CA LYS A 413 29.87 -7.54 0.84
C LYS A 413 29.95 -6.84 -0.52
N HIS A 414 28.81 -6.61 -1.15
CA HIS A 414 28.70 -5.89 -2.42
C HIS A 414 28.58 -4.36 -2.26
N ASP A 415 28.67 -3.83 -1.03
CA ASP A 415 28.50 -2.39 -0.74
C ASP A 415 27.14 -1.81 -1.17
N MET A 416 26.10 -2.65 -1.20
CA MET A 416 24.77 -2.29 -1.73
C MET A 416 23.70 -2.03 -0.66
N MET A 417 24.08 -1.86 0.61
CA MET A 417 23.13 -1.64 1.72
C MET A 417 22.21 -0.41 1.51
N LYS A 418 22.67 0.60 0.75
CA LYS A 418 21.89 1.81 0.45
C LYS A 418 20.81 1.63 -0.63
N TYR A 419 20.86 0.52 -1.37
CA TYR A 419 19.88 0.18 -2.40
C TYR A 419 18.64 -0.51 -1.84
N ILE A 420 18.66 -0.87 -0.54
CA ILE A 420 17.53 -1.49 0.15
C ILE A 420 16.95 -0.53 1.18
N GLY A 421 15.70 -0.76 1.58
CA GLY A 421 15.06 0.01 2.63
C GLY A 421 15.82 -0.09 3.95
N GLU A 422 15.73 0.99 4.75
CA GLU A 422 16.35 1.07 6.06
C GLU A 422 15.98 -0.15 6.93
N ILE A 423 17.00 -0.73 7.57
CA ILE A 423 16.79 -1.82 8.51
C ILE A 423 16.31 -1.21 9.83
N LYS A 424 15.11 -1.57 10.26
CA LYS A 424 14.59 -1.14 11.57
C LYS A 424 15.18 -1.97 12.71
N ALA A 425 15.35 -1.34 13.89
CA ALA A 425 15.85 -2.02 15.09
C ALA A 425 15.03 -3.26 15.45
N GLU A 426 13.69 -3.18 15.35
CA GLU A 426 12.75 -4.30 15.56
C GLU A 426 13.13 -5.55 14.76
N LYS A 427 13.64 -5.37 13.53
CA LYS A 427 14.02 -6.49 12.66
C LYS A 427 15.31 -7.16 13.14
N LEU A 428 16.28 -6.38 13.59
CA LEU A 428 17.55 -6.86 14.12
C LEU A 428 17.39 -7.52 15.49
N LEU A 429 16.48 -6.99 16.32
CA LEU A 429 16.17 -7.47 17.67
C LEU A 429 15.22 -8.67 17.68
N LYS A 430 14.65 -9.04 16.53
CA LYS A 430 13.80 -10.21 16.41
C LYS A 430 14.58 -11.48 16.80
N LYS A 431 14.02 -12.24 17.75
CA LYS A 431 14.60 -13.50 18.24
C LYS A 431 14.34 -14.66 17.27
N TYR A 432 15.37 -15.48 17.06
CA TYR A 432 15.34 -16.75 16.33
C TYR A 432 15.96 -17.82 17.23
N GLY A 433 15.14 -18.43 18.08
CA GLY A 433 15.61 -19.26 19.18
C GLY A 433 16.05 -18.41 20.36
N ASP A 434 17.26 -18.64 20.86
CA ASP A 434 17.87 -17.96 22.00
C ASP A 434 18.57 -16.64 21.64
N LYS A 435 18.91 -16.43 20.37
CA LYS A 435 19.61 -15.25 19.86
C LYS A 435 18.74 -14.35 18.99
N THR A 436 19.08 -13.07 18.96
CA THR A 436 18.55 -12.08 18.01
C THR A 436 19.22 -12.19 16.63
N LEU A 437 18.58 -11.67 15.57
CA LEU A 437 19.20 -11.59 14.24
C LEU A 437 20.53 -10.83 14.28
N LEU A 438 20.61 -9.75 15.08
CA LEU A 438 21.85 -9.00 15.30
C LEU A 438 22.98 -9.88 15.82
N GLU A 439 22.71 -10.70 16.83
CA GLU A 439 23.72 -11.60 17.41
C GLU A 439 24.20 -12.63 16.40
N TYR A 440 23.30 -13.19 15.59
CA TYR A 440 23.68 -14.10 14.50
C TYR A 440 24.54 -13.41 13.43
N LEU A 441 24.23 -12.16 13.07
CA LEU A 441 25.04 -11.38 12.13
C LEU A 441 26.44 -11.11 12.68
N LEU A 442 26.54 -10.72 13.96
CA LEU A 442 27.82 -10.52 14.65
C LEU A 442 28.63 -11.82 14.79
N ASP A 443 27.98 -12.96 15.03
CA ASP A 443 28.63 -14.28 15.05
C ASP A 443 29.16 -14.69 13.68
N THR A 444 28.48 -14.27 12.61
CA THR A 444 28.83 -14.61 11.22
C THR A 444 29.98 -13.75 10.71
N ASP A 445 29.87 -12.42 10.87
CA ASP A 445 30.89 -11.45 10.45
C ASP A 445 30.72 -10.14 11.23
N SER A 446 31.44 -10.03 12.35
CA SER A 446 31.38 -8.87 13.25
C SER A 446 31.83 -7.58 12.55
N ASP A 447 32.90 -7.63 11.77
CA ASP A 447 33.45 -6.44 11.11
C ASP A 447 32.52 -5.92 10.02
N LEU A 448 31.96 -6.81 9.19
CA LEU A 448 30.98 -6.44 8.18
C LEU A 448 29.70 -5.90 8.83
N THR A 449 29.24 -6.54 9.90
CA THR A 449 28.01 -6.12 10.60
C THR A 449 28.16 -4.73 11.20
N LEU A 450 29.26 -4.47 11.91
CA LEU A 450 29.51 -3.17 12.55
C LEU A 450 29.75 -2.05 11.54
N ASN A 451 30.44 -2.32 10.43
CA ASN A 451 30.90 -1.25 9.53
C ASN A 451 30.02 -1.04 8.31
N LYS A 452 29.20 -2.02 7.91
CA LYS A 452 28.39 -1.97 6.68
C LYS A 452 26.90 -2.17 6.93
N ILE A 453 26.50 -3.04 7.86
CA ILE A 453 25.08 -3.35 8.10
C ILE A 453 24.45 -2.38 9.09
N LEU A 454 25.10 -2.11 10.23
CA LEU A 454 24.58 -1.20 11.24
C LEU A 454 24.87 0.26 10.90
N SER A 455 23.80 1.04 10.74
CA SER A 455 23.88 2.50 10.70
C SER A 455 24.25 3.07 12.09
N ASP A 456 24.67 4.33 12.12
CA ASP A 456 24.96 5.00 13.39
C ASP A 456 23.68 5.17 14.24
N ASP A 457 22.52 5.37 13.62
CA ASP A 457 21.23 5.45 14.31
C ASP A 457 20.84 4.11 14.95
N LEU A 458 21.11 2.99 14.27
CA LEU A 458 20.90 1.65 14.84
C LEU A 458 21.87 1.36 15.99
N LYS A 459 23.12 1.83 15.92
CA LYS A 459 24.08 1.72 17.03
C LYS A 459 23.67 2.55 18.24
N ALA A 460 22.96 3.66 18.01
CA ALA A 460 22.43 4.51 19.06
C ALA A 460 21.16 3.93 19.72
N ASP A 461 20.49 2.96 19.11
CA ASP A 461 19.33 2.28 19.72
C ASP A 461 19.74 1.59 21.04
N PRO A 462 19.03 1.80 22.16
CA PRO A 462 19.42 1.26 23.47
C PRO A 462 19.48 -0.26 23.52
N ASP A 463 18.53 -0.94 22.88
CA ASP A 463 18.42 -2.39 22.94
C ASP A 463 19.54 -3.04 22.11
N ILE A 464 19.86 -2.46 20.94
CA ILE A 464 21.03 -2.84 20.15
C ILE A 464 22.33 -2.54 20.91
N ALA A 465 22.45 -1.37 21.53
CA ALA A 465 23.66 -0.95 22.24
C ALA A 465 23.99 -1.87 23.43
N VAL A 466 22.99 -2.36 24.17
CA VAL A 466 23.20 -3.37 25.24
C VAL A 466 23.84 -4.63 24.67
N ILE A 467 23.33 -5.14 23.54
CA ILE A 467 23.87 -6.35 22.89
C ILE A 467 25.32 -6.12 22.44
N LEU A 468 25.63 -4.95 21.86
CA LEU A 468 26.97 -4.60 21.42
C LEU A 468 27.94 -4.49 22.61
N LYS A 469 27.57 -3.78 23.68
CA LYS A 469 28.39 -3.66 24.90
C LYS A 469 28.61 -5.00 25.59
N ASN A 470 27.61 -5.89 25.60
CA ASN A 470 27.76 -7.25 26.11
C ASN A 470 28.85 -8.04 25.40
N ARG A 471 29.08 -7.76 24.11
CA ARG A 471 30.16 -8.34 23.30
C ARG A 471 31.50 -7.59 23.42
N GLY A 472 31.61 -6.63 24.33
CA GLY A 472 32.82 -5.81 24.51
C GLY A 472 33.01 -4.73 23.45
N ILE A 473 31.98 -4.43 22.65
CA ILE A 473 32.05 -3.42 21.59
C ILE A 473 31.69 -2.05 22.19
N VAL A 474 32.60 -1.10 22.06
CA VAL A 474 32.42 0.25 22.62
C VAL A 474 31.29 0.99 21.89
N GLN A 475 30.29 1.44 22.64
CA GLN A 475 29.19 2.28 22.15
C GLN A 475 29.27 3.68 22.75
N LYS A 476 28.89 4.68 21.94
CA LYS A 476 28.80 6.10 22.34
C LYS A 476 27.48 6.67 21.83
N SER A 477 26.87 7.60 22.57
CA SER A 477 25.66 8.33 22.14
C SER A 477 24.42 7.44 22.06
N VAL A 478 24.17 6.63 23.08
CA VAL A 478 22.98 5.78 23.13
C VAL A 478 21.72 6.61 23.42
N ASN A 479 20.59 6.27 22.78
CA ASN A 479 19.30 6.97 22.86
C ASN A 479 18.50 6.55 24.11
N VAL A 480 19.04 6.81 25.30
CA VAL A 480 18.55 6.28 26.59
C VAL A 480 17.11 6.73 26.94
N SER A 481 16.63 7.84 26.37
CA SER A 481 15.22 8.23 26.32
C SER A 481 15.01 9.39 25.34
N LYS A 482 13.76 9.64 24.90
CA LYS A 482 13.36 10.90 24.28
C LYS A 482 12.32 11.55 25.19
N GLU A 483 12.62 12.68 25.82
CA GLU A 483 11.57 13.47 26.47
C GLU A 483 10.67 14.06 25.37
N GLU A 484 9.35 13.84 25.44
CA GLU A 484 8.41 14.49 24.53
C GLU A 484 8.50 16.01 24.73
N ASN A 485 9.03 16.70 23.72
CA ASN A 485 9.32 18.11 23.85
C ASN A 485 8.14 18.96 23.35
N GLU A 486 7.27 19.33 24.30
CA GLU A 486 6.16 20.26 24.11
C GLU A 486 6.60 21.60 23.47
N TYR A 487 7.88 21.98 23.61
CA TYR A 487 8.44 23.22 23.07
C TYR A 487 8.77 23.16 21.57
N THR A 488 9.20 22.01 21.03
CA THR A 488 9.38 21.83 19.58
C THR A 488 8.02 21.92 18.89
N THR A 489 7.01 21.25 19.46
CA THR A 489 5.61 21.35 19.04
C THR A 489 5.12 22.79 19.12
N LYS A 490 5.35 23.50 20.23
CA LYS A 490 5.02 24.94 20.37
C LYS A 490 5.79 25.85 19.42
N TYR A 491 7.04 25.54 19.05
CA TYR A 491 7.81 26.34 18.08
C TYR A 491 7.23 26.17 16.67
N ILE A 492 6.89 24.94 16.28
CA ILE A 492 6.19 24.63 15.02
C ILE A 492 4.82 25.30 15.00
N GLU A 493 4.03 25.19 16.07
CA GLU A 493 2.73 25.86 16.23
C GLU A 493 2.86 27.38 16.19
N ASN A 494 3.83 27.96 16.89
CA ASN A 494 4.07 29.39 16.91
C ASN A 494 4.48 29.91 15.53
N ILE A 495 5.38 29.25 14.80
CA ILE A 495 5.76 29.69 13.44
C ILE A 495 4.59 29.55 12.46
N ASN A 496 3.83 28.46 12.53
CA ASN A 496 2.62 28.29 11.71
C ASN A 496 1.60 29.42 11.96
N ASN A 497 1.53 29.95 13.18
CA ASN A 497 0.68 31.11 13.53
C ASN A 497 1.22 32.47 13.04
N HIS A 498 2.47 32.57 12.58
CA HIS A 498 3.09 33.83 12.11
C HIS A 498 3.13 33.96 10.58
N LEU A 499 2.53 33.01 9.85
CA LEU A 499 2.48 33.01 8.39
C LEU A 499 1.19 33.68 7.87
N GLY A 500 1.33 34.89 7.32
CA GLY A 500 0.38 35.46 6.35
C GLY A 500 -0.77 36.32 6.89
N ILE A 501 -0.48 37.35 7.71
CA ILE A 501 -1.45 38.41 8.03
C ILE A 501 -1.31 39.55 7.02
N GLY A 502 -1.88 39.37 5.83
CA GLY A 502 -1.96 40.40 4.78
C GLY A 502 -3.32 40.37 4.07
N PRO A 503 -3.82 41.52 3.56
CA PRO A 503 -5.07 41.56 2.81
C PRO A 503 -4.92 40.81 1.48
N LEU A 504 -5.85 39.91 1.19
CA LEU A 504 -5.99 39.25 -0.11
C LEU A 504 -7.16 39.86 -0.91
N PRO A 505 -7.15 39.80 -2.25
CA PRO A 505 -8.35 40.06 -3.04
C PRO A 505 -9.52 39.15 -2.59
N GLU A 506 -10.74 39.68 -2.63
CA GLU A 506 -11.96 39.02 -2.13
C GLU A 506 -12.17 37.62 -2.71
N GLU A 507 -11.89 37.42 -4.00
CA GLU A 507 -12.00 36.11 -4.65
C GLU A 507 -11.05 35.09 -4.02
N GLY A 508 -9.82 35.50 -3.69
CA GLY A 508 -8.82 34.63 -3.05
C GLY A 508 -9.27 34.21 -1.66
N GLU A 509 -9.76 35.16 -0.86
CA GLU A 509 -10.29 34.91 0.48
C GLU A 509 -11.51 33.97 0.43
N ARG A 510 -12.43 34.21 -0.51
CA ARG A 510 -13.62 33.38 -0.71
C ARG A 510 -13.25 31.94 -1.05
N LEU A 511 -12.31 31.74 -1.98
CA LEU A 511 -11.90 30.40 -2.42
C LEU A 511 -11.12 29.64 -1.34
N LEU A 512 -10.24 30.30 -0.58
CA LEU A 512 -9.59 29.67 0.56
C LEU A 512 -10.59 29.22 1.63
N ASN A 513 -11.60 30.04 1.92
CA ASN A 513 -12.66 29.68 2.86
C ASN A 513 -13.52 28.52 2.34
N GLU A 514 -13.83 28.49 1.04
CA GLU A 514 -14.54 27.38 0.41
C GLU A 514 -13.72 26.07 0.50
N LEU A 515 -12.43 26.11 0.14
CA LEU A 515 -11.51 24.97 0.25
C LEU A 515 -11.43 24.45 1.69
N LYS A 516 -11.26 25.35 2.66
CA LYS A 516 -11.23 25.03 4.09
C LYS A 516 -12.50 24.33 4.52
N LEU A 517 -13.67 24.87 4.15
CA LEU A 517 -14.96 24.31 4.55
C LEU A 517 -15.17 22.92 3.94
N LEU A 518 -14.79 22.71 2.68
CA LEU A 518 -14.93 21.42 2.00
C LEU A 518 -14.15 20.30 2.69
N PHE A 519 -12.96 20.59 3.20
CA PHE A 519 -12.18 19.60 3.94
C PHE A 519 -12.60 19.48 5.42
N LEU A 520 -13.03 20.56 6.08
CA LEU A 520 -13.47 20.44 7.48
C LEU A 520 -14.85 19.79 7.66
N THR A 521 -15.71 19.84 6.63
CA THR A 521 -17.07 19.27 6.69
C THR A 521 -17.12 17.79 6.33
N ASP A 522 -16.01 17.18 5.93
CA ASP A 522 -15.97 15.76 5.57
C ASP A 522 -15.85 14.80 6.77
N GLY A 523 -15.56 15.32 7.97
CA GLY A 523 -15.44 14.56 9.21
C GLY A 523 -14.23 13.61 9.30
N LYS A 524 -13.32 13.64 8.32
CA LYS A 524 -12.14 12.76 8.22
C LYS A 524 -10.82 13.52 8.10
N SER A 525 -10.82 14.72 7.52
CA SER A 525 -9.61 15.53 7.42
C SER A 525 -9.23 16.16 8.76
N ASP A 526 -7.95 16.11 9.10
CA ASP A 526 -7.41 16.70 10.33
C ASP A 526 -7.43 18.24 10.28
N LYS A 527 -7.96 18.86 11.34
CA LYS A 527 -8.17 20.31 11.39
C LYS A 527 -6.87 21.11 11.35
N ASP A 528 -5.80 20.61 11.97
CA ASP A 528 -4.52 21.32 12.05
C ASP A 528 -3.82 21.27 10.70
N LEU A 529 -3.84 20.11 10.03
CA LEU A 529 -3.33 19.94 8.67
C LEU A 529 -4.04 20.88 7.68
N ILE A 530 -5.37 20.93 7.73
CA ILE A 530 -6.14 21.85 6.86
C ILE A 530 -5.82 23.32 7.18
N THR A 531 -5.61 23.66 8.44
CA THR A 531 -5.22 25.02 8.80
C THR A 531 -3.84 25.38 8.23
N GLY A 532 -2.87 24.46 8.32
CA GLY A 532 -1.55 24.61 7.68
C GLY A 532 -1.63 24.73 6.16
N LEU A 533 -2.47 23.92 5.51
CA LEU A 533 -2.68 23.94 4.06
C LEU A 533 -3.19 25.31 3.60
N ILE A 534 -4.19 25.85 4.30
CA ILE A 534 -4.78 27.16 3.99
C ILE A 534 -3.77 28.28 4.21
N ALA A 535 -2.95 28.20 5.26
CA ALA A 535 -1.86 29.16 5.47
C ALA A 535 -0.84 29.11 4.31
N GLY A 536 -0.49 27.91 3.85
CA GLY A 536 0.37 27.71 2.68
C GLY A 536 -0.16 28.37 1.41
N TYR A 537 -1.42 28.09 1.07
CA TYR A 537 -2.05 28.70 -0.12
C TYR A 537 -2.28 30.21 0.02
N ARG A 538 -2.50 30.71 1.24
CA ARG A 538 -2.57 32.15 1.50
C ARG A 538 -1.25 32.85 1.17
N ASN A 539 -0.13 32.30 1.62
CA ASN A 539 1.20 32.82 1.27
C ASN A 539 1.45 32.73 -0.24
N ALA A 540 1.09 31.60 -0.85
CA ALA A 540 1.23 31.41 -2.29
C ALA A 540 0.49 32.49 -3.10
N LEU A 541 -0.74 32.85 -2.71
CA LEU A 541 -1.52 33.91 -3.34
C LEU A 541 -0.88 35.31 -3.18
N MET A 542 -0.20 35.57 -2.06
CA MET A 542 0.53 36.84 -1.87
C MET A 542 1.76 36.93 -2.79
N ASN A 543 2.37 35.80 -3.13
CA ASN A 543 3.57 35.75 -3.98
C ASN A 543 3.21 35.75 -5.47
N ASN A 544 2.21 34.97 -5.88
CA ASN A 544 1.77 34.85 -7.27
C ASN A 544 0.27 34.55 -7.33
N TYR A 545 -0.53 35.61 -7.38
CA TYR A 545 -1.98 35.51 -7.31
C TYR A 545 -2.60 34.70 -8.47
N ASP A 546 -2.24 35.05 -9.71
CA ASP A 546 -2.90 34.55 -10.93
C ASP A 546 -2.75 33.04 -11.12
N ILE A 547 -1.60 32.48 -10.78
CA ILE A 547 -1.36 31.03 -10.90
C ILE A 547 -2.05 30.28 -9.76
N ASN A 548 -1.90 30.77 -8.53
CA ASN A 548 -2.38 30.04 -7.35
C ASN A 548 -3.91 30.06 -7.24
N ILE A 549 -4.59 31.08 -7.78
CA ILE A 549 -6.06 31.10 -7.82
C ILE A 549 -6.61 29.97 -8.71
N ILE A 550 -5.91 29.63 -9.81
CA ILE A 550 -6.29 28.55 -10.73
C ILE A 550 -6.11 27.19 -10.04
N GLU A 551 -5.01 27.01 -9.33
CA GLU A 551 -4.74 25.78 -8.58
C GLU A 551 -5.75 25.55 -7.46
N ILE A 552 -6.09 26.58 -6.67
CA ILE A 552 -7.11 26.48 -5.62
C ILE A 552 -8.47 26.08 -6.20
N LYS A 553 -8.87 26.66 -7.35
CA LYS A 553 -10.11 26.27 -8.05
C LYS A 553 -10.12 24.78 -8.42
N LYS A 554 -9.01 24.26 -8.95
CA LYS A 554 -8.85 22.83 -9.26
C LYS A 554 -8.93 21.94 -8.02
N LEU A 555 -8.30 22.34 -6.92
CA LEU A 555 -8.39 21.57 -5.67
C LEU A 555 -9.82 21.51 -5.13
N ILE A 556 -10.57 22.61 -5.24
CA ILE A 556 -11.99 22.66 -4.89
C ILE A 556 -12.80 21.70 -5.77
N GLU A 557 -12.56 21.69 -7.10
CA GLU A 557 -13.20 20.78 -8.04
C GLU A 557 -12.89 19.31 -7.70
N ILE A 558 -11.62 18.97 -7.53
CA ILE A 558 -11.17 17.62 -7.17
C ILE A 558 -11.83 17.16 -5.87
N LYS A 559 -11.83 18.00 -4.82
CA LYS A 559 -12.46 17.66 -3.55
C LYS A 559 -13.97 17.49 -3.67
N LYS A 560 -14.65 18.27 -4.51
CA LYS A 560 -16.10 18.11 -4.75
C LYS A 560 -16.43 16.81 -5.48
N GLU A 561 -15.59 16.39 -6.41
CA GLU A 561 -15.75 15.12 -7.15
C GLU A 561 -15.36 13.90 -6.32
N ASN A 562 -14.45 14.06 -5.36
CA ASN A 562 -13.85 12.97 -4.58
C ASN A 562 -14.10 13.09 -3.07
N LYS A 563 -15.30 13.54 -2.67
CA LYS A 563 -15.64 13.82 -1.26
C LYS A 563 -15.40 12.66 -0.31
N ASP A 564 -15.60 11.44 -0.79
CA ASP A 564 -15.50 10.20 -0.01
C ASP A 564 -14.09 9.57 0.02
N ILE A 565 -13.12 10.19 -0.67
CA ILE A 565 -11.80 9.61 -0.94
C ILE A 565 -10.65 10.59 -0.63
N PHE A 566 -10.73 11.86 -1.03
CA PHE A 566 -9.61 12.80 -0.91
C PHE A 566 -9.60 13.50 0.46
N TYR A 567 -8.68 13.12 1.34
CA TYR A 567 -8.56 13.64 2.71
C TYR A 567 -7.12 14.03 3.07
N TYR A 568 -6.98 14.82 4.12
CA TYR A 568 -5.70 15.08 4.81
C TYR A 568 -5.73 14.41 6.19
N ILE A 569 -4.97 13.34 6.36
CA ILE A 569 -5.02 12.45 7.52
C ILE A 569 -3.74 12.58 8.33
N LYS A 570 -3.86 12.68 9.66
CA LYS A 570 -2.70 12.70 10.55
C LYS A 570 -2.09 11.31 10.67
N ASN A 571 -0.78 11.19 10.45
CA ASN A 571 -0.03 9.93 10.52
C ASN A 571 1.24 10.11 11.36
N ALA A 572 1.54 9.21 12.28
CA ALA A 572 2.73 9.33 13.13
C ALA A 572 4.03 8.84 12.46
N THR A 573 3.98 8.31 11.23
CA THR A 573 5.07 7.52 10.62
C THR A 573 5.50 8.01 9.23
N GLY A 574 5.36 9.30 8.98
CA GLY A 574 5.77 9.94 7.72
C GLY A 574 4.66 10.72 7.05
N SER A 575 5.07 11.58 6.12
CA SER A 575 4.16 12.31 5.23
C SER A 575 4.27 11.73 3.82
N TYR A 576 3.14 11.46 3.18
CA TYR A 576 3.05 10.90 1.83
C TYR A 576 1.64 11.03 1.25
N PHE A 577 1.54 11.16 -0.06
CA PHE A 577 0.32 10.91 -0.83
C PHE A 577 0.21 9.42 -1.17
N SER A 578 -0.98 8.84 -1.02
CA SER A 578 -1.22 7.44 -1.40
C SER A 578 -2.20 7.36 -2.59
N PRO A 579 -1.71 7.01 -3.79
CA PRO A 579 -2.57 6.79 -4.96
C PRO A 579 -3.67 5.75 -4.73
N SER A 580 -3.39 4.76 -3.86
CA SER A 580 -4.33 3.67 -3.55
C SER A 580 -5.58 4.13 -2.78
N ASN A 581 -5.46 5.21 -2.01
CA ASN A 581 -6.55 5.76 -1.20
C ASN A 581 -6.92 7.20 -1.59
N GLY A 582 -6.20 7.80 -2.55
CA GLY A 582 -6.40 9.17 -3.01
C GLY A 582 -6.20 10.25 -1.95
N SER A 583 -5.59 9.93 -0.81
CA SER A 583 -5.47 10.81 0.35
C SER A 583 -4.01 11.14 0.69
N ILE A 584 -3.85 12.26 1.40
CA ILE A 584 -2.58 12.73 1.93
C ILE A 584 -2.49 12.34 3.40
N PHE A 585 -1.35 11.78 3.80
CA PHE A 585 -1.00 11.47 5.17
C PHE A 585 0.12 12.41 5.57
N CYS A 586 0.02 13.08 6.72
CA CYS A 586 1.08 13.97 7.21
C CYS A 586 1.30 13.81 8.72
N GLU A 587 2.55 13.94 9.15
CA GLU A 587 2.91 13.96 10.58
C GLU A 587 2.47 15.24 11.28
N ASN A 588 2.68 16.37 10.61
CA ASN A 588 2.46 17.69 11.16
C ASN A 588 1.93 18.64 10.08
N ALA A 589 1.46 19.80 10.53
CA ALA A 589 0.93 20.84 9.64
C ALA A 589 2.03 21.70 9.00
N ASN A 590 3.18 21.12 8.64
CA ASN A 590 4.24 21.86 7.95
C ASN A 590 3.77 22.26 6.54
N THR A 591 3.82 23.56 6.26
CA THR A 591 3.33 24.12 5.00
C THR A 591 4.04 23.56 3.78
N ASN A 592 5.38 23.44 3.81
CA ASN A 592 6.13 22.96 2.65
C ASN A 592 5.80 21.50 2.33
N THR A 593 5.76 20.64 3.35
CA THR A 593 5.34 19.24 3.21
C THR A 593 3.90 19.14 2.68
N LEU A 594 2.96 19.88 3.25
CA LEU A 594 1.56 19.87 2.79
C LEU A 594 1.45 20.27 1.31
N LEU A 595 2.16 21.32 0.88
CA LEU A 595 2.16 21.76 -0.52
C LEU A 595 2.84 20.75 -1.45
N HIS A 596 3.89 20.07 -0.99
CA HIS A 596 4.54 18.97 -1.72
C HIS A 596 3.56 17.80 -1.94
N GLU A 597 2.94 17.28 -0.87
CA GLU A 597 1.97 16.16 -0.99
C GLU A 597 0.73 16.56 -1.81
N THR A 598 0.33 17.83 -1.73
CA THR A 598 -0.73 18.36 -2.61
C THR A 598 -0.30 18.34 -4.08
N GLY A 599 0.99 18.56 -4.36
CA GLY A 599 1.57 18.40 -5.70
C GLY A 599 1.40 16.98 -6.25
N HIS A 600 1.67 15.96 -5.44
CA HIS A 600 1.38 14.57 -5.81
C HIS A 600 -0.11 14.33 -6.07
N ALA A 601 -0.99 14.83 -5.19
CA ALA A 601 -2.43 14.71 -5.37
C ALA A 601 -2.90 15.37 -6.69
N LEU A 602 -2.38 16.55 -7.04
CA LEU A 602 -2.68 17.22 -8.30
C LEU A 602 -2.20 16.43 -9.52
N HIS A 603 -0.99 15.85 -9.45
CA HIS A 603 -0.43 14.99 -10.50
C HIS A 603 -1.29 13.74 -10.71
N PHE A 604 -1.75 13.12 -9.62
CA PHE A 604 -2.65 11.97 -9.64
C PHE A 604 -4.03 12.32 -10.22
N TYR A 605 -4.74 13.27 -9.60
CA TYR A 605 -6.14 13.54 -9.93
C TYR A 605 -6.34 14.19 -11.31
N ILE A 606 -5.35 14.92 -11.83
CA ILE A 606 -5.50 15.67 -13.09
C ILE A 606 -4.76 14.99 -14.24
N ALA A 607 -3.55 14.50 -13.98
CA ALA A 607 -2.65 14.01 -15.00
C ALA A 607 -2.44 12.50 -14.93
N ASP A 608 -3.14 11.77 -14.05
CA ASP A 608 -3.12 10.31 -13.95
C ASP A 608 -1.69 9.77 -13.78
N MET A 609 -0.87 10.49 -12.99
CA MET A 609 0.55 10.20 -12.77
C MET A 609 1.38 10.05 -14.06
N LYS A 610 0.93 10.62 -15.18
CA LYS A 610 1.64 10.54 -16.47
C LYS A 610 3.00 11.22 -16.41
N THR A 611 3.93 10.69 -17.17
CA THR A 611 5.27 11.25 -17.40
C THR A 611 5.38 11.75 -18.85
N PRO A 612 6.14 12.81 -19.13
CA PRO A 612 6.49 13.21 -20.49
C PRO A 612 7.23 12.09 -21.23
N ASP A 613 6.95 11.92 -22.52
CA ASP A 613 7.58 10.89 -23.36
C ASP A 613 9.11 11.05 -23.44
N ASP A 614 9.60 12.28 -23.35
CA ASP A 614 11.02 12.66 -23.41
C ASP A 614 11.71 12.75 -22.04
N TYR A 615 11.01 12.41 -20.94
CA TYR A 615 11.51 12.54 -19.57
C TYR A 615 12.86 11.85 -19.36
N GLN A 616 12.98 10.57 -19.75
CA GLN A 616 14.20 9.79 -19.53
C GLN A 616 15.38 10.39 -20.30
N GLU A 617 15.18 10.77 -21.57
CA GLU A 617 16.23 11.38 -22.40
C GLU A 617 16.70 12.73 -21.82
N ILE A 618 15.78 13.56 -21.33
CA ILE A 618 16.12 14.86 -20.73
C ILE A 618 16.92 14.66 -19.44
N VAL A 619 16.50 13.77 -18.55
CA VAL A 619 17.19 13.54 -17.27
C VAL A 619 18.53 12.86 -17.48
N GLU A 620 18.65 11.89 -18.39
CA GLU A 620 19.93 11.25 -18.74
C GLU A 620 20.95 12.27 -19.26
N ARG A 621 20.55 13.14 -20.20
CA ARG A 621 21.41 14.22 -20.68
C ARG A 621 21.85 15.17 -19.57
N ALA A 622 20.95 15.50 -18.63
CA ALA A 622 21.30 16.36 -17.49
C ALA A 622 22.27 15.67 -16.53
N ARG A 623 22.09 14.37 -16.28
CA ARG A 623 22.95 13.55 -15.41
C ARG A 623 24.37 13.42 -15.98
N GLU A 624 24.50 13.30 -17.30
CA GLU A 624 25.80 13.19 -17.99
C GLU A 624 26.48 14.54 -18.21
N ASN A 625 25.79 15.67 -17.96
CA ASN A 625 26.32 17.00 -18.18
C ASN A 625 27.31 17.41 -17.07
N PRO A 626 28.61 17.65 -17.38
CA PRO A 626 29.61 18.04 -16.38
C PRO A 626 29.30 19.36 -15.67
N GLU A 627 28.63 20.30 -16.35
CA GLU A 627 28.25 21.59 -15.74
C GLU A 627 27.16 21.41 -14.68
N VAL A 628 26.17 20.56 -14.95
CA VAL A 628 25.13 20.22 -13.97
C VAL A 628 25.76 19.57 -12.74
N LEU A 629 26.69 18.62 -12.93
CA LEU A 629 27.42 17.97 -11.84
C LEU A 629 28.24 18.96 -11.00
N ALA A 630 28.97 19.88 -11.65
CA ALA A 630 29.74 20.90 -10.96
C ALA A 630 28.86 21.84 -10.11
N LYS A 631 27.71 22.27 -10.66
CA LYS A 631 26.74 23.11 -9.93
C LYS A 631 26.03 22.34 -8.82
N THR A 632 25.76 21.06 -9.00
CA THR A 632 25.27 20.18 -7.91
C THR A 632 26.29 20.08 -6.78
N LYS A 633 27.60 19.95 -7.10
CA LYS A 633 28.67 19.95 -6.08
C LYS A 633 28.72 21.27 -5.30
N GLU A 634 28.63 22.40 -6.00
CA GLU A 634 28.57 23.73 -5.38
C GLU A 634 27.35 23.88 -4.47
N TYR A 635 26.18 23.49 -4.98
CA TYR A 635 24.93 23.48 -4.23
C TYR A 635 25.05 22.66 -2.94
N ALA A 636 25.56 21.43 -3.03
CA ALA A 636 25.74 20.54 -1.88
C ALA A 636 26.69 21.12 -0.83
N ALA A 637 27.79 21.75 -1.26
CA ALA A 637 28.73 22.43 -0.35
C ALA A 637 28.06 23.61 0.38
N ASN A 638 27.29 24.44 -0.34
CA ASN A 638 26.56 25.56 0.23
C ASN A 638 25.47 25.11 1.20
N TYR A 639 24.72 24.06 0.85
CA TYR A 639 23.72 23.44 1.70
C TYR A 639 24.34 22.91 3.00
N ARG A 640 25.48 22.21 2.91
CA ARG A 640 26.20 21.72 4.10
C ARG A 640 26.68 22.86 5.00
N LYS A 641 27.17 23.96 4.41
CA LYS A 641 27.58 25.15 5.14
C LYS A 641 26.40 25.81 5.87
N LEU A 642 25.24 25.89 5.23
CA LEU A 642 24.01 26.41 5.83
C LEU A 642 23.60 25.59 7.05
N ILE A 643 23.54 24.26 6.93
CA ILE A 643 23.22 23.37 8.07
C ILE A 643 24.17 23.64 9.24
N ASN A 644 25.48 23.64 8.99
CA ASN A 644 26.47 23.87 10.04
C ASN A 644 26.29 25.23 10.74
N ASN A 645 25.96 26.28 9.98
CA ASN A 645 25.69 27.61 10.53
C ASN A 645 24.43 27.63 11.39
N ILE A 646 23.33 27.03 10.92
CA ILE A 646 22.07 26.93 11.68
C ILE A 646 22.30 26.14 12.97
N THR A 647 22.98 25.00 12.90
CA THR A 647 23.33 24.19 14.08
C THR A 647 24.14 25.00 15.10
N LEU A 648 25.10 25.81 14.65
CA LEU A 648 25.87 26.67 15.54
C LEU A 648 25.01 27.76 16.20
N LEU A 649 24.13 28.40 15.43
CA LEU A 649 23.21 29.42 15.92
C LEU A 649 22.24 28.86 16.96
N VAL A 650 21.64 27.69 16.70
CA VAL A 650 20.76 27.00 17.66
C VAL A 650 21.52 26.66 18.93
N LYS A 651 22.72 26.08 18.83
CA LYS A 651 23.59 25.80 19.98
C LYS A 651 23.85 27.05 20.82
N GLN A 652 24.21 28.17 20.18
CA GLN A 652 24.50 29.44 20.88
C GLN A 652 23.25 30.03 21.53
N ARG A 653 22.10 30.00 20.85
CA ARG A 653 20.83 30.55 21.34
C ARG A 653 20.35 29.84 22.60
N TYR A 654 20.53 28.52 22.67
CA TYR A 654 20.03 27.71 23.77
C TYR A 654 21.09 27.37 24.83
N ASP A 655 22.33 27.83 24.70
CA ASP A 655 23.39 27.57 25.69
C ASP A 655 23.03 28.10 27.09
N SER A 656 22.50 29.32 27.17
CA SER A 656 22.02 29.91 28.44
C SER A 656 20.78 29.18 28.97
N PHE A 657 19.87 28.78 28.09
CA PHE A 657 18.71 27.97 28.45
C PHE A 657 19.12 26.64 29.05
N PHE A 658 20.01 25.87 28.41
CA PHE A 658 20.48 24.59 28.93
C PHE A 658 21.17 24.74 30.29
N LYS A 659 21.99 25.79 30.48
CA LYS A 659 22.61 26.09 31.78
C LYS A 659 21.58 26.36 32.88
N SER A 660 20.46 27.01 32.54
CA SER A 660 19.38 27.29 33.49
C SER A 660 18.46 26.08 33.74
N TYR A 661 18.18 25.30 32.69
CA TYR A 661 17.25 24.17 32.72
C TYR A 661 17.83 22.97 33.47
N TYR A 662 19.10 22.62 33.21
CA TYR A 662 19.83 21.59 33.95
C TYR A 662 20.39 22.14 35.27
N SER A 663 19.50 22.71 36.10
CA SER A 663 19.82 23.16 37.45
C SER A 663 20.24 21.97 38.34
N PRO A 664 20.91 22.22 39.50
CA PRO A 664 21.25 21.14 40.43
C PRO A 664 20.04 20.28 40.84
N GLU A 665 18.86 20.88 40.97
CA GLU A 665 17.61 20.18 41.30
C GLU A 665 17.16 19.28 40.14
N LYS A 666 17.17 19.79 38.90
CA LYS A 666 16.81 19.00 37.71
C LYS A 666 17.79 17.88 37.45
N VAL A 667 19.08 18.13 37.68
CA VAL A 667 20.14 17.11 37.61
C VAL A 667 19.89 15.97 38.61
N GLU A 668 19.48 16.30 39.84
CA GLU A 668 19.20 15.28 40.85
C GLU A 668 17.91 14.49 40.54
N GLU A 669 16.89 15.16 39.99
CA GLU A 669 15.69 14.52 39.44
C GLU A 669 16.06 13.51 38.33
N ILE A 670 16.92 13.91 37.39
CA ILE A 670 17.41 13.03 36.31
C ILE A 670 18.15 11.82 36.89
N LYS A 671 19.04 11.99 37.87
CA LYS A 671 19.73 10.85 38.52
C LYS A 671 18.74 9.86 39.13
N LYS A 672 17.70 10.36 39.81
CA LYS A 672 16.67 9.52 40.41
C LYS A 672 15.87 8.75 39.35
N ASN A 673 15.49 9.43 38.26
CA ASN A 673 14.78 8.81 37.15
C ASN A 673 15.63 7.78 36.40
N LEU A 674 16.92 8.06 36.19
CA LEU A 674 17.87 7.12 35.59
C LEU A 674 18.08 5.88 36.47
N THR A 675 18.17 6.05 37.80
CA THR A 675 18.29 4.93 38.73
C THR A 675 17.08 4.00 38.64
N LYS A 676 15.87 4.56 38.63
CA LYS A 676 14.64 3.79 38.41
C LYS A 676 14.62 3.11 37.04
N SER A 677 15.00 3.83 35.99
CA SER A 677 15.04 3.30 34.62
C SER A 677 16.02 2.13 34.49
N LYS A 678 17.18 2.20 35.15
CA LYS A 678 18.14 1.09 35.25
C LYS A 678 17.50 -0.14 35.89
N GLU A 679 16.80 0.02 37.00
CA GLU A 679 16.13 -1.11 37.69
C GLU A 679 15.06 -1.76 36.82
N ASP A 680 14.28 -0.97 36.07
CA ASP A 680 13.24 -1.48 35.18
C ASP A 680 13.84 -2.15 33.94
N LYS A 681 14.83 -1.53 33.29
CA LYS A 681 15.54 -2.11 32.15
C LYS A 681 16.36 -3.35 32.51
N LYS A 682 16.91 -3.42 33.73
CA LYS A 682 17.52 -4.64 34.25
C LYS A 682 16.52 -5.81 34.30
N LYS A 683 15.25 -5.57 34.64
CA LYS A 683 14.22 -6.63 34.60
C LYS A 683 13.92 -7.07 33.16
N GLU A 684 13.85 -6.11 32.24
CA GLU A 684 13.59 -6.36 30.82
C GLU A 684 14.71 -7.18 30.16
N TYR A 685 15.97 -6.79 30.38
CA TYR A 685 17.13 -7.45 29.75
C TYR A 685 17.55 -8.77 30.41
N LYS A 686 16.90 -9.20 31.51
CA LYS A 686 17.13 -10.55 32.05
C LYS A 686 16.82 -11.65 31.04
N GLU A 687 15.91 -11.38 30.10
CA GLU A 687 15.58 -12.30 29.00
C GLU A 687 16.69 -12.44 27.95
N LEU A 688 17.78 -11.66 28.05
CA LEU A 688 18.97 -11.79 27.20
C LEU A 688 20.03 -12.72 27.80
N HIS A 689 19.78 -13.31 28.97
CA HIS A 689 20.70 -14.22 29.67
C HIS A 689 22.11 -13.65 29.95
N ILE A 690 22.23 -12.33 30.01
CA ILE A 690 23.47 -11.63 30.41
C ILE A 690 23.66 -11.80 31.93
N PRO A 691 24.86 -12.16 32.43
CA PRO A 691 25.14 -12.24 33.86
C PRO A 691 24.79 -10.93 34.58
N ASP A 692 24.12 -11.01 35.73
CA ASP A 692 23.60 -9.84 36.47
C ASP A 692 24.70 -8.78 36.73
N GLU A 693 25.91 -9.20 37.12
CA GLU A 693 27.04 -8.29 37.35
C GLU A 693 27.48 -7.56 36.07
N GLN A 694 27.52 -8.27 34.94
CA GLN A 694 27.90 -7.70 33.65
C GLN A 694 26.81 -6.76 33.13
N LEU A 695 25.53 -7.13 33.30
CA LEU A 695 24.40 -6.29 32.95
C LEU A 695 24.38 -5.01 33.80
N ASP A 696 24.69 -5.10 35.10
CA ASP A 696 24.81 -3.92 35.98
C ASP A 696 25.93 -2.98 35.53
N MET A 697 27.07 -3.51 35.11
CA MET A 697 28.17 -2.70 34.55
C MET A 697 27.72 -2.00 33.26
N ILE A 698 27.12 -2.74 32.31
CA ILE A 698 26.64 -2.20 31.03
C ILE A 698 25.62 -1.08 31.25
N LEU A 699 24.60 -1.31 32.09
CA LEU A 699 23.57 -0.33 32.38
C LEU A 699 24.12 0.88 33.15
N SER A 700 25.10 0.67 34.03
CA SER A 700 25.76 1.76 34.74
C SER A 700 26.53 2.68 33.80
N ASP A 701 27.17 2.11 32.78
CA ASP A 701 27.92 2.82 31.74
C ASP A 701 27.03 3.46 30.68
N MET A 702 25.80 2.96 30.45
CA MET A 702 24.86 3.53 29.47
C MET A 702 23.99 4.63 30.05
N TYR A 703 23.48 4.45 31.27
CA TYR A 703 22.55 5.37 31.92
C TYR A 703 23.32 6.33 32.84
N THR A 704 24.30 7.04 32.26
CA THR A 704 25.02 8.10 32.97
C THR A 704 24.27 9.42 32.84
N GLN A 705 24.35 10.24 33.88
CA GLN A 705 23.71 11.57 33.87
C GLN A 705 24.29 12.47 32.76
N GLU A 706 25.60 12.42 32.55
CA GLU A 706 26.28 13.23 31.53
C GLU A 706 25.84 12.85 30.13
N GLU A 707 25.85 11.55 29.80
CA GLU A 707 25.43 11.07 28.48
C GLU A 707 23.95 11.35 28.22
N TYR A 708 23.08 11.17 29.23
CA TYR A 708 21.66 11.52 29.12
C TYR A 708 21.45 12.99 28.77
N ILE A 709 22.08 13.89 29.52
CA ILE A 709 21.92 15.34 29.35
C ILE A 709 22.45 15.78 27.98
N ASP A 710 23.62 15.31 27.57
CA ASP A 710 24.20 15.68 26.28
C ASP A 710 23.43 15.09 25.10
N HIS A 711 22.82 13.92 25.28
CA HIS A 711 21.91 13.34 24.32
C HIS A 711 20.62 14.17 24.16
N GLN A 712 19.96 14.54 25.26
CA GLN A 712 18.75 15.39 25.21
C GLN A 712 19.04 16.74 24.54
N LYS A 713 20.19 17.37 24.84
CA LYS A 713 20.61 18.58 24.14
C LYS A 713 20.76 18.35 22.64
N ARG A 714 21.33 17.22 22.23
CA ARG A 714 21.56 16.90 20.81
C ARG A 714 20.25 16.73 20.06
N ILE A 715 19.32 15.91 20.57
CA ILE A 715 17.98 15.77 20.00
C ILE A 715 17.31 17.14 19.90
N PHE A 716 17.34 17.92 20.99
CA PHE A 716 16.74 19.25 21.00
C PHE A 716 17.32 20.14 19.88
N ILE A 717 18.64 20.14 19.72
CA ILE A 717 19.31 20.91 18.68
C ILE A 717 18.93 20.39 17.28
N GLU A 718 18.95 19.08 17.07
CA GLU A 718 18.64 18.44 15.79
C GLU A 718 17.19 18.71 15.36
N ASP A 719 16.23 18.52 16.25
CA ASP A 719 14.81 18.81 16.02
C ASP A 719 14.58 20.30 15.69
N ASN A 720 15.28 21.21 16.38
CA ASN A 720 15.19 22.65 16.07
C ASN A 720 15.87 23.01 14.75
N VAL A 721 16.99 22.38 14.41
CA VAL A 721 17.68 22.58 13.12
C VAL A 721 16.78 22.09 11.98
N ASP A 722 16.20 20.89 12.10
CA ASP A 722 15.26 20.36 11.10
C ASP A 722 14.03 21.25 10.96
N ALA A 723 13.44 21.69 12.07
CA ALA A 723 12.31 22.62 12.06
C ALA A 723 12.65 23.95 11.36
N ILE A 724 13.83 24.54 11.63
CA ILE A 724 14.29 25.76 10.92
C ILE A 724 14.49 25.47 9.43
N LEU A 725 15.13 24.36 9.08
CA LEU A 725 15.38 23.98 7.69
C LEU A 725 14.07 23.80 6.92
N ARG A 726 13.08 23.10 7.47
CA ARG A 726 11.79 22.88 6.81
C ARG A 726 10.94 24.14 6.70
N ASN A 727 10.99 25.04 7.69
CA ASN A 727 10.16 26.24 7.72
C ASN A 727 10.79 27.43 6.97
N GLU A 728 12.08 27.68 7.13
CA GLU A 728 12.77 28.85 6.57
C GLU A 728 13.48 28.53 5.26
N PHE A 729 13.89 27.27 5.05
CA PHE A 729 14.73 26.84 3.92
C PHE A 729 14.15 25.62 3.17
N GLY A 730 12.85 25.35 3.30
CA GLY A 730 12.21 24.17 2.70
C GLY A 730 12.34 24.11 1.18
N SER A 731 12.43 25.28 0.53
CA SER A 731 12.71 25.42 -0.90
C SER A 731 14.10 24.91 -1.32
N LEU A 732 15.07 24.83 -0.41
CA LEU A 732 16.36 24.18 -0.67
C LEU A 732 16.24 22.66 -0.55
N LEU A 733 15.52 22.14 0.45
CA LEU A 733 15.30 20.69 0.58
C LEU A 733 14.71 20.11 -0.71
N THR A 734 13.65 20.74 -1.21
CA THR A 734 12.96 20.37 -2.46
C THR A 734 13.86 20.46 -3.71
N ILE A 735 14.79 21.42 -3.78
CA ILE A 735 15.83 21.43 -4.84
C ILE A 735 16.78 20.23 -4.68
N GLY A 736 17.18 19.92 -3.45
CA GLY A 736 17.99 18.74 -3.14
C GLY A 736 17.34 17.45 -3.63
N ASP A 737 16.04 17.29 -3.38
CA ASP A 737 15.27 16.11 -3.79
C ASP A 737 15.16 15.99 -5.32
N ILE A 738 14.97 17.11 -6.04
CA ILE A 738 15.01 17.13 -7.52
C ILE A 738 16.38 16.67 -8.03
N LEU A 739 17.47 17.16 -7.41
CA LEU A 739 18.83 16.76 -7.79
C LEU A 739 19.06 15.28 -7.46
N ASP A 740 18.59 14.81 -6.31
CA ASP A 740 18.70 13.41 -5.91
C ASP A 740 17.94 12.52 -6.91
N ALA A 741 16.74 12.91 -7.36
CA ALA A 741 15.98 12.22 -8.39
C ALA A 741 16.73 12.17 -9.74
N ILE A 742 17.36 13.27 -10.19
CA ILE A 742 18.19 13.28 -11.42
C ILE A 742 19.33 12.25 -11.30
N TYR A 743 19.99 12.21 -10.13
CA TYR A 743 21.09 11.29 -9.85
C TYR A 743 20.64 9.94 -9.26
N GLU A 744 19.37 9.60 -9.39
CA GLU A 744 18.80 8.31 -8.99
C GLU A 744 19.07 7.93 -7.53
N GLY A 745 19.08 8.91 -6.63
CA GLY A 745 19.28 8.71 -5.19
C GLY A 745 20.73 8.74 -4.74
N LYS A 746 21.70 8.90 -5.65
CA LYS A 746 23.14 8.86 -5.33
C LYS A 746 23.60 10.04 -4.49
N LEU A 747 22.93 11.19 -4.59
CA LEU A 747 23.33 12.41 -3.88
C LEU A 747 23.03 12.29 -2.38
N HIS A 748 21.79 11.96 -2.02
CA HIS A 748 21.38 11.75 -0.62
C HIS A 748 22.10 10.54 0.00
N SER A 749 22.30 9.49 -0.81
CA SER A 749 23.04 8.28 -0.40
C SER A 749 24.54 8.51 -0.22
N ASN A 750 25.08 9.69 -0.54
CA ASN A 750 26.52 9.98 -0.47
C ASN A 750 27.36 8.98 -1.30
N THR A 751 26.87 8.63 -2.50
CA THR A 751 27.54 7.75 -3.46
C THR A 751 27.82 8.46 -4.79
N LEU A 752 27.26 9.64 -5.01
CA LEU A 752 27.57 10.49 -6.16
C LEU A 752 29.02 10.99 -6.08
N LYS A 753 29.77 10.81 -7.16
CA LYS A 753 31.17 11.22 -7.28
C LYS A 753 31.30 12.35 -8.30
N ASP A 754 32.28 13.21 -8.08
CA ASP A 754 32.66 14.23 -9.05
C ASP A 754 33.54 13.66 -10.19
N SER A 755 33.98 14.53 -11.08
CA SER A 755 34.85 14.17 -12.22
C SER A 755 36.22 13.60 -11.82
N HIS A 756 36.63 13.74 -10.55
CA HIS A 756 37.88 13.21 -10.01
C HIS A 756 37.67 11.92 -9.19
N GLY A 757 36.42 11.47 -9.05
CA GLY A 757 36.06 10.30 -8.26
C GLY A 757 35.87 10.59 -6.77
N GLU A 758 35.89 11.86 -6.35
CA GLU A 758 35.65 12.27 -4.96
C GLU A 758 34.14 12.31 -4.67
N ALA A 759 33.72 11.84 -3.49
CA ALA A 759 32.32 11.87 -3.11
C ALA A 759 31.82 13.31 -2.91
N ILE A 760 30.66 13.62 -3.50
CA ILE A 760 29.96 14.90 -3.29
C ILE A 760 29.18 14.83 -1.97
N CYS A 761 29.22 15.91 -1.19
CA CYS A 761 28.48 16.02 0.06
C CYS A 761 26.99 15.67 -0.10
N ARG A 762 26.44 14.92 0.86
CA ARG A 762 25.00 14.63 0.91
C ARG A 762 24.13 15.87 1.08
N THR A 763 22.93 15.85 0.51
CA THR A 763 21.87 16.87 0.69
C THR A 763 20.57 16.22 1.19
N GLY A 764 19.48 17.00 1.29
CA GLY A 764 18.13 16.44 1.30
C GLY A 764 17.88 15.54 0.08
N GLY A 765 17.02 14.53 0.26
CA GLY A 765 16.65 13.53 -0.75
C GLY A 765 16.04 12.29 -0.10
N HIS A 766 15.71 11.30 -0.95
CA HIS A 766 15.17 10.01 -0.52
C HIS A 766 16.18 8.86 -0.68
N GLY A 767 17.21 9.04 -1.50
CA GLY A 767 18.28 8.06 -1.66
C GLY A 767 18.02 6.94 -2.68
N LEU A 768 18.99 6.04 -2.79
CA LEU A 768 19.08 5.00 -3.83
C LEU A 768 17.90 4.03 -3.80
N ASN A 769 17.52 3.54 -2.61
CA ASN A 769 16.37 2.64 -2.47
C ASN A 769 15.05 3.23 -3.00
N TYR A 770 14.92 4.56 -3.05
CA TYR A 770 13.71 5.22 -3.51
C TYR A 770 13.71 5.49 -5.02
N TYR A 771 14.83 5.98 -5.56
CA TYR A 771 14.91 6.43 -6.95
C TYR A 771 15.54 5.42 -7.92
N TYR A 772 16.39 4.50 -7.46
CA TYR A 772 17.11 3.60 -8.35
C TYR A 772 16.17 2.57 -8.97
N ALA A 773 16.16 2.51 -10.31
CA ALA A 773 15.29 1.64 -11.10
C ALA A 773 13.78 1.79 -10.78
N THR A 774 13.33 2.97 -10.34
CA THR A 774 11.91 3.28 -10.11
C THR A 774 11.39 4.35 -11.08
N LEU A 775 10.06 4.49 -11.12
CA LEU A 775 9.39 5.56 -11.87
C LEU A 775 9.12 6.81 -11.01
N HIS A 776 9.48 6.78 -9.72
CA HIS A 776 9.18 7.82 -8.73
C HIS A 776 9.90 9.16 -8.98
N GLY A 777 10.90 9.19 -9.85
CA GLY A 777 11.71 10.39 -10.06
C GLY A 777 10.91 11.58 -10.57
N PHE A 778 9.94 11.37 -11.46
CA PHE A 778 9.23 12.49 -12.10
C PHE A 778 8.12 13.06 -11.22
N ASP A 779 7.33 12.22 -10.57
CA ASP A 779 6.29 12.66 -9.63
C ASP A 779 6.88 13.43 -8.46
N GLU A 780 8.03 13.00 -7.92
CA GLU A 780 8.77 13.79 -6.92
C GLU A 780 9.24 15.14 -7.47
N MET A 781 9.76 15.17 -8.71
CA MET A 781 10.16 16.44 -9.33
C MET A 781 8.98 17.41 -9.46
N ILE A 782 7.80 16.90 -9.82
CA ILE A 782 6.56 17.68 -9.94
C ILE A 782 6.09 18.17 -8.56
N ALA A 783 6.05 17.31 -7.55
CA ALA A 783 5.63 17.66 -6.19
C ALA A 783 6.57 18.71 -5.57
N ASN A 784 7.88 18.52 -5.72
CA ASN A 784 8.89 19.48 -5.28
C ASN A 784 8.79 20.81 -6.04
N PHE A 785 8.58 20.79 -7.36
CA PHE A 785 8.36 22.03 -8.13
C PHE A 785 7.09 22.75 -7.70
N ALA A 786 6.00 22.01 -7.41
CA ALA A 786 4.77 22.57 -6.90
C ALA A 786 5.02 23.33 -5.58
N ALA A 787 5.73 22.72 -4.63
CA ALA A 787 6.10 23.35 -3.37
C ALA A 787 7.01 24.59 -3.58
N ILE A 788 8.08 24.48 -4.37
CA ILE A 788 9.00 25.60 -4.67
C ILE A 788 8.25 26.79 -5.30
N SER A 789 7.33 26.53 -6.22
CA SER A 789 6.57 27.58 -6.93
C SER A 789 5.68 28.43 -6.02
N LYS A 790 5.44 27.97 -4.78
CA LYS A 790 4.56 28.58 -3.79
C LYS A 790 5.33 29.17 -2.59
N ALA A 791 6.62 28.89 -2.48
CA ALA A 791 7.47 29.41 -1.42
C ALA A 791 7.62 30.95 -1.50
N ASN A 792 7.91 31.59 -0.37
CA ASN A 792 8.11 33.05 -0.29
C ASN A 792 9.30 33.55 -1.13
N ASP A 793 10.26 32.67 -1.37
CA ASP A 793 11.46 32.91 -2.17
C ASP A 793 11.40 32.24 -3.56
N ALA A 794 10.20 31.84 -4.02
CA ALA A 794 9.98 31.04 -5.24
C ALA A 794 10.75 31.58 -6.45
N LYS A 795 10.75 32.89 -6.70
CA LYS A 795 11.45 33.49 -7.86
C LYS A 795 12.96 33.26 -7.81
N GLU A 796 13.58 33.40 -6.63
CA GLU A 796 15.00 33.17 -6.45
C GLU A 796 15.31 31.68 -6.60
N LYS A 797 14.52 30.81 -5.97
CA LYS A 797 14.76 29.37 -5.92
C LYS A 797 14.50 28.67 -7.24
N LEU A 798 13.47 29.08 -7.99
CA LEU A 798 13.26 28.61 -9.36
C LEU A 798 14.40 29.05 -10.30
N LYS A 799 14.96 30.26 -10.12
CA LYS A 799 16.13 30.70 -10.87
C LYS A 799 17.38 29.90 -10.50
N MET A 800 17.55 29.60 -9.21
CA MET A 800 18.62 28.73 -8.72
C MET A 800 18.50 27.33 -9.31
N LEU A 801 17.33 26.69 -9.20
CA LEU A 801 17.04 25.39 -9.78
C LEU A 801 17.39 25.37 -11.27
N LYS A 802 16.84 26.31 -12.05
CA LYS A 802 17.12 26.45 -13.49
C LYS A 802 18.61 26.59 -13.78
N SER A 803 19.33 27.36 -12.96
CA SER A 803 20.77 27.55 -13.14
C SER A 803 21.57 26.25 -12.92
N ILE A 804 21.10 25.36 -12.03
CA ILE A 804 21.76 24.08 -11.73
C ILE A 804 21.41 23.02 -12.78
N VAL A 805 20.11 22.78 -13.03
CA VAL A 805 19.64 21.66 -13.85
C VAL A 805 19.60 21.96 -15.36
N GLY A 806 19.75 23.24 -15.75
CA GLY A 806 19.68 23.69 -17.13
C GLY A 806 18.25 23.86 -17.65
N ASP A 807 18.13 24.38 -18.88
CA ASP A 807 16.83 24.66 -19.52
C ASP A 807 16.00 23.39 -19.72
N GLY A 808 16.61 22.28 -20.17
CA GLY A 808 15.88 21.06 -20.52
C GLY A 808 15.04 20.50 -19.37
N VAL A 809 15.68 20.19 -18.23
CA VAL A 809 14.98 19.65 -17.05
C VAL A 809 14.02 20.68 -16.47
N TYR A 810 14.44 21.94 -16.35
CA TYR A 810 13.60 22.98 -15.76
C TYR A 810 12.34 23.23 -16.58
N ASP A 811 12.47 23.39 -17.91
CA ASP A 811 11.35 23.68 -18.79
C ASP A 811 10.42 22.47 -18.91
N MET A 812 10.93 21.23 -18.89
CA MET A 812 10.12 20.01 -18.83
C MET A 812 9.20 20.00 -17.59
N ILE A 813 9.77 20.15 -16.40
CA ILE A 813 9.01 20.15 -15.13
C ILE A 813 8.03 21.32 -15.12
N ARG A 814 8.49 22.52 -15.46
CA ARG A 814 7.69 23.75 -15.49
C ARG A 814 6.51 23.64 -16.45
N ASN A 815 6.75 23.19 -17.68
CA ASN A 815 5.71 23.09 -18.71
C ASN A 815 4.70 22.02 -18.32
N PHE A 816 5.14 20.87 -17.83
CA PHE A 816 4.23 19.83 -17.38
C PHE A 816 3.34 20.32 -16.22
N TYR A 817 3.93 20.98 -15.22
CA TYR A 817 3.18 21.54 -14.11
C TYR A 817 2.14 22.58 -14.57
N TYR A 818 2.54 23.56 -15.37
CA TYR A 818 1.63 24.63 -15.76
C TYR A 818 0.65 24.23 -16.87
N GLN A 819 1.07 23.50 -17.89
CA GLN A 819 0.24 23.17 -19.06
C GLN A 819 -0.56 21.88 -18.86
N ASN A 820 0.02 20.83 -18.27
CA ASN A 820 -0.67 19.55 -18.13
C ASN A 820 -1.48 19.46 -16.84
N ILE A 821 -0.91 19.90 -15.71
CA ILE A 821 -1.61 19.88 -14.42
C ILE A 821 -2.50 21.12 -14.27
N LEU A 822 -1.95 22.33 -14.39
CA LEU A 822 -2.75 23.55 -14.22
C LEU A 822 -3.52 23.98 -15.48
N LYS A 823 -3.29 23.37 -16.66
CA LYS A 823 -3.98 23.71 -17.92
C LYS A 823 -3.91 25.20 -18.26
N ILE A 824 -2.77 25.84 -17.95
CA ILE A 824 -2.49 27.24 -18.23
C ILE A 824 -1.81 27.37 -19.60
N ASN A 825 -2.35 28.24 -20.47
CA ASN A 825 -1.66 28.64 -21.68
C ASN A 825 -0.53 29.63 -21.35
N LEU A 826 0.72 29.21 -21.52
CA LEU A 826 1.90 30.01 -21.22
C LEU A 826 2.20 31.07 -22.28
N GLU A 827 1.67 30.93 -23.50
CA GLU A 827 1.88 31.91 -24.60
C GLU A 827 0.97 33.15 -24.46
N GLU A 828 -0.24 32.98 -23.93
CA GLU A 828 -1.19 34.07 -23.68
C GLU A 828 -0.89 34.82 -22.37
N ASN A 829 -0.30 34.15 -21.38
CA ASN A 829 0.06 34.74 -20.09
C ASN A 829 1.51 35.28 -20.09
N LYS A 830 1.75 36.36 -20.84
CA LYS A 830 2.89 37.25 -20.54
C LYS A 830 2.64 37.93 -19.20
N ILE A 831 3.15 37.31 -18.15
CA ILE A 831 3.16 37.78 -16.76
C ILE A 831 3.42 39.30 -16.73
N HIS A 832 2.38 40.07 -16.42
CA HIS A 832 2.56 41.45 -16.00
C HIS A 832 3.24 41.40 -14.63
N GLY A 833 4.57 41.53 -14.64
CA GLY A 833 5.36 41.71 -13.43
C GLY A 833 4.72 42.79 -12.57
N GLY A 834 4.28 42.41 -11.38
CA GLY A 834 3.56 43.29 -10.47
C GLY A 834 4.31 44.57 -10.17
N LYS A 835 3.65 45.69 -10.44
CA LYS A 835 3.58 46.81 -9.49
C LYS A 835 2.11 47.18 -9.34
N ARG A 836 1.54 46.88 -8.18
CA ARG A 836 0.65 47.78 -7.44
C ARG A 836 0.65 47.39 -5.98
#